data_AF-A0A0B2X513-F1
#
_entry.id   AF-A0A0B2X513-F1
#
_cell.length_a   1.000
_cell.length_b   1.000
_cell.length_c   1.000
_cell.angle_alpha   90.00
_cell.angle_beta   90.00
_cell.angle_gamma   90.00
#
_symmetry.space_group_name_H-M   'P 1'
#
loop_
_entity.id
_entity.type
_entity.pdbx_description
1 polymer ?
#
loop_
_entity_poly.entity_id
_entity_poly.type
_entity_poly.pdbx_seq_one_letter_code
_entity_poly.pdbx_strand_id
1 'polypeptide(L)'
;MHMHCMGGVRLSVGRFGQLQLQNTANLTIQVTPSISVHAVDLDAATGVDTILPLRSYGLCRESPLFDSLRRRSVDRDNERMAEPRRLALHSETELESRAPVGFPSSCPTLDLSATWDATDRSLFVFRPPRQAVSRSHQVGAPAPGTQPPQVVTVTWKPDGQFLAVGWSDGVVRLVGLETNKAAHHIPVCEGTDANISCIGWASCSVASTSPRDLPIRSSHGLSRDRTASDGDLPPNLPQELAFLEVDTALPKISPLPTSSAGADDDATVFTLRTGIEFLFQPPRREEYDQVNIMAVGTDDGKLQLNIYDSFVVGAFSSPVSDSPGTPYMISHAAHPHLTTHALVFARTRTEPEHLHLVPMDLPFISSSPINLCLLASKLTTLQKLLRYIRQTQLHMQVEWKNTRELPTRFLRSVQGDLEELPSGPRGIVPALYHTVVTGHAYEPVREWLVDSLAERGHKRWDKAVVSGLENLRSLVHENFLPALERCAIILSRLRGLAQFHDDRDDIGYSVTQISRLLDIIGCLSLVGHKILSNVMDELEHFNAFSTWLRFQIDRLASSSTAADELTEKEATLDTSKVLTYIERYLTSSPLHVYFDEVSQQDWRADLAHLEDGVGLLSILDAQLRKQESGQASRRALQHVGFLVSYVTTCSNQLFKDMAEATKRSVRFGRAVRLSIGQPITLMDTRICHTSKNASRPNFRPLIQNRYKTNQFYLFRSGVDIKNGISSNPQTTSTCIRLEDRKLVDLKFLNDETLVLLCTQTDNNSIVALAPVESEHLKYKAYDSSSDEIPTVGLAGLQEFVIPTEYAMRPVRMEVHDKTDLRGELPIRIYMLSSNRTTWRTFTIPQ
;
A
#
# COMPACT_ATOMS: atom_id res chain seq x y z
N MET A 1 -4.38 -49.49 -15.35
CA MET A 1 -5.71 -49.82 -15.92
C MET A 1 -5.81 -49.12 -17.28
N HIS A 2 -6.13 -49.86 -18.33
CA HIS A 2 -6.08 -49.42 -19.74
C HIS A 2 -7.11 -48.36 -20.13
N MET A 3 -6.69 -47.49 -21.06
CA MET A 3 -7.39 -46.75 -22.13
C MET A 3 -8.85 -46.30 -21.94
N HIS A 4 -9.12 -45.03 -22.27
CA HIS A 4 -9.89 -44.68 -23.47
C HIS A 4 -9.70 -43.21 -23.88
N CYS A 5 -9.18 -43.00 -25.09
CA CYS A 5 -9.22 -41.72 -25.83
C CYS A 5 -10.27 -41.84 -26.95
N MET A 6 -11.22 -40.90 -27.01
CA MET A 6 -12.03 -40.45 -28.16
C MET A 6 -12.73 -39.16 -27.71
N GLY A 7 -12.95 -38.10 -28.50
CA GLY A 7 -12.70 -37.83 -29.90
C GLY A 7 -12.83 -36.32 -30.13
N GLY A 8 -12.15 -35.83 -31.17
CA GLY A 8 -12.13 -34.41 -31.52
C GLY A 8 -13.37 -33.97 -32.33
N VAL A 9 -13.74 -32.71 -32.16
CA VAL A 9 -14.62 -31.98 -33.08
C VAL A 9 -13.82 -30.81 -33.64
N ARG A 10 -13.51 -30.89 -34.94
CA ARG A 10 -13.00 -29.79 -35.77
C ARG A 10 -14.18 -28.91 -36.18
N LEU A 11 -14.08 -27.59 -35.98
CA LEU A 11 -14.90 -26.60 -36.67
C LEU A 11 -14.02 -25.75 -37.57
N SER A 12 -14.44 -25.65 -38.83
CA SER A 12 -13.74 -25.08 -39.98
C SER A 12 -13.75 -23.56 -39.99
N VAL A 13 -12.60 -22.95 -40.25
CA VAL A 13 -12.51 -21.52 -40.62
C VAL A 13 -12.54 -21.42 -42.15
N GLY A 14 -13.59 -20.81 -42.70
CA GLY A 14 -13.72 -20.48 -44.12
C GLY A 14 -13.09 -19.11 -44.44
N ARG A 15 -12.38 -19.03 -45.58
CA ARG A 15 -11.81 -17.81 -46.16
C ARG A 15 -12.83 -17.09 -47.07
N PHE A 16 -12.83 -15.75 -47.05
CA PHE A 16 -12.49 -14.81 -48.15
C PHE A 16 -13.30 -13.51 -48.08
N GLY A 17 -12.63 -12.37 -48.33
CA GLY A 17 -13.26 -11.08 -48.60
C GLY A 17 -12.35 -9.88 -48.38
N GLN A 18 -11.44 -9.62 -49.32
CA GLN A 18 -10.67 -8.37 -49.47
C GLN A 18 -11.61 -7.23 -49.90
N LEU A 19 -11.44 -6.01 -49.37
CA LEU A 19 -11.75 -4.75 -50.09
C LEU A 19 -10.89 -3.59 -49.56
N GLN A 20 -10.44 -2.79 -50.52
CA GLN A 20 -9.42 -1.73 -50.44
C GLN A 20 -9.88 -0.49 -49.68
N LEU A 21 -8.93 0.21 -49.06
CA LEU A 21 -9.02 1.67 -48.87
C LEU A 21 -7.72 2.30 -49.41
N GLN A 22 -7.91 3.10 -50.46
CA GLN A 22 -6.93 3.96 -51.10
C GLN A 22 -6.55 5.09 -50.15
N ASN A 23 -5.25 5.37 -50.03
CA ASN A 23 -4.76 6.62 -49.45
C ASN A 23 -3.88 7.31 -50.49
N THR A 24 -4.36 8.45 -50.97
CA THR A 24 -3.62 9.42 -51.78
C THR A 24 -3.52 10.72 -51.01
N ALA A 25 -2.31 11.13 -50.63
CA ALA A 25 -1.84 12.51 -50.76
C ALA A 25 -0.35 12.59 -50.45
N ASN A 26 0.39 13.14 -51.40
CA ASN A 26 1.84 13.31 -51.43
C ASN A 26 2.33 14.39 -50.47
N LEU A 27 3.53 14.20 -49.91
CA LEU A 27 4.55 15.24 -49.91
C LEU A 27 5.94 14.60 -49.84
N THR A 28 6.66 14.77 -50.95
CA THR A 28 7.96 14.21 -51.29
C THR A 28 9.05 15.18 -50.85
N ILE A 29 10.06 14.73 -50.11
CA ILE A 29 11.44 15.26 -50.24
C ILE A 29 12.41 14.07 -50.24
N GLN A 30 13.02 13.86 -51.40
CA GLN A 30 14.18 13.01 -51.73
C GLN A 30 15.38 13.33 -50.79
N VAL A 31 16.39 12.49 -50.55
CA VAL A 31 17.22 11.66 -51.45
C VAL A 31 17.88 10.53 -50.64
N THR A 32 18.07 9.39 -51.31
CA THR A 32 18.69 8.10 -50.95
C THR A 32 20.25 8.09 -50.94
N PRO A 33 20.89 6.95 -50.55
CA PRO A 33 22.26 6.86 -50.02
C PRO A 33 23.28 6.15 -50.95
N SER A 34 24.57 6.14 -50.58
CA SER A 34 25.64 5.17 -50.96
C SER A 34 26.98 5.58 -50.27
N ILE A 35 27.81 4.74 -49.59
CA ILE A 35 28.67 3.59 -50.00
C ILE A 35 29.59 4.00 -51.19
N SER A 36 30.94 3.93 -51.24
CA SER A 36 32.01 3.12 -50.61
C SER A 36 33.41 3.69 -50.97
N VAL A 37 34.39 3.48 -50.08
CA VAL A 37 35.80 3.02 -50.28
C VAL A 37 36.64 3.49 -51.51
N HIS A 38 37.77 4.21 -51.30
CA HIS A 38 39.18 3.74 -51.47
C HIS A 38 40.22 4.89 -51.47
N ALA A 39 41.34 4.60 -50.81
CA ALA A 39 42.72 5.13 -50.80
C ALA A 39 43.19 6.17 -51.86
N VAL A 40 44.11 7.07 -51.45
CA VAL A 40 45.56 7.12 -51.82
C VAL A 40 46.20 8.49 -51.44
N ASP A 41 47.29 8.40 -50.66
CA ASP A 41 48.58 9.14 -50.55
C ASP A 41 48.82 10.67 -50.55
N LEU A 42 49.86 11.00 -49.75
CA LEU A 42 50.83 12.13 -49.70
C LEU A 42 50.30 13.48 -49.17
N ASP A 43 50.94 14.22 -48.25
CA ASP A 43 52.37 14.38 -48.00
C ASP A 43 52.70 15.01 -46.61
N ALA A 44 53.90 14.68 -46.12
CA ALA A 44 54.88 15.45 -45.32
C ALA A 44 54.67 16.01 -43.87
N ALA A 45 55.61 15.55 -43.01
CA ALA A 45 56.39 16.27 -41.98
C ALA A 45 55.76 16.56 -40.59
N THR A 46 56.38 16.35 -39.42
CA THR A 46 57.71 15.88 -38.95
C THR A 46 57.65 15.76 -37.41
N GLY A 47 58.42 14.83 -36.81
CA GLY A 47 58.73 14.73 -35.37
C GLY A 47 58.05 13.52 -34.69
N VAL A 48 58.60 12.29 -34.58
CA VAL A 48 59.97 11.84 -34.19
C VAL A 48 60.31 12.41 -32.80
N ASP A 49 60.44 11.66 -31.70
CA ASP A 49 60.97 10.31 -31.49
C ASP A 49 60.45 9.77 -30.12
N THR A 50 59.76 8.61 -30.01
CA THR A 50 60.28 7.24 -29.77
C THR A 50 60.62 6.93 -28.28
N ILE A 51 60.52 5.71 -27.71
CA ILE A 51 60.09 4.35 -28.12
C ILE A 51 59.93 3.51 -26.83
N LEU A 52 58.83 2.76 -26.76
CA LEU A 52 58.60 1.52 -25.98
C LEU A 52 59.57 0.41 -26.46
N PRO A 53 59.92 -0.67 -25.70
CA PRO A 53 59.04 -1.85 -25.60
C PRO A 53 59.19 -2.67 -24.30
N LEU A 54 58.11 -3.18 -23.67
CA LEU A 54 57.31 -4.38 -23.97
C LEU A 54 57.98 -5.75 -23.68
N ARG A 55 57.17 -6.58 -22.99
CA ARG A 55 57.14 -8.06 -22.89
C ARG A 55 58.12 -8.71 -21.89
N SER A 56 57.76 -9.75 -21.12
CA SER A 56 56.55 -10.57 -21.02
C SER A 56 56.76 -11.71 -20.00
N TYR A 57 55.65 -12.34 -19.58
CA TYR A 57 55.46 -13.69 -19.02
C TYR A 57 55.86 -13.97 -17.56
N GLY A 58 54.89 -14.54 -16.84
CA GLY A 58 54.93 -14.85 -15.42
C GLY A 58 55.23 -16.30 -15.10
N LEU A 59 54.96 -16.70 -13.85
CA LEU A 59 54.82 -18.08 -13.39
C LEU A 59 54.25 -18.10 -11.97
N CYS A 60 53.40 -19.09 -11.71
CA CYS A 60 52.77 -19.40 -10.44
C CYS A 60 53.73 -20.11 -9.46
N ARG A 61 53.30 -20.13 -8.18
CA ARG A 61 53.25 -21.27 -7.23
C ARG A 61 54.07 -21.16 -5.92
N GLU A 62 53.32 -21.53 -4.87
CA GLU A 62 53.70 -22.34 -3.69
C GLU A 62 54.28 -21.65 -2.44
N SER A 63 53.40 -21.49 -1.44
CA SER A 63 53.65 -21.59 0.00
C SER A 63 54.12 -23.02 0.39
N PRO A 64 54.83 -23.29 1.51
CA PRO A 64 54.15 -23.47 2.82
C PRO A 64 54.96 -23.30 4.14
N LEU A 65 54.22 -23.00 5.22
CA LEU A 65 54.16 -23.59 6.58
C LEU A 65 55.40 -24.00 7.44
N PHE A 66 55.19 -23.79 8.76
CA PHE A 66 55.74 -24.46 9.96
C PHE A 66 57.24 -24.20 10.26
N ASP A 67 57.74 -24.05 11.50
CA ASP A 67 57.24 -24.37 12.84
C ASP A 67 58.13 -23.69 13.90
N SER A 68 57.57 -23.39 15.09
CA SER A 68 58.14 -23.55 16.47
C SER A 68 59.60 -23.10 16.81
N LEU A 69 60.02 -22.66 18.00
CA LEU A 69 59.52 -22.54 19.37
C LEU A 69 60.65 -21.86 20.21
N ARG A 70 60.26 -21.12 21.25
CA ARG A 70 61.01 -20.80 22.50
C ARG A 70 62.22 -19.85 22.44
N ARG A 71 62.07 -18.70 23.12
CA ARG A 71 62.55 -18.50 24.51
C ARG A 71 61.87 -17.28 25.15
N ARG A 72 61.29 -17.52 26.33
CA ARG A 72 60.70 -16.53 27.25
C ARG A 72 61.77 -15.95 28.19
N SER A 73 61.35 -14.89 28.90
CA SER A 73 61.94 -14.23 30.08
C SER A 73 62.68 -12.93 29.71
N VAL A 74 62.42 -11.74 30.30
CA VAL A 74 61.77 -11.34 31.56
C VAL A 74 61.16 -9.93 31.39
N ASP A 75 60.13 -9.68 32.18
CA ASP A 75 59.28 -8.50 32.36
C ASP A 75 59.93 -7.10 32.29
N ARG A 76 59.15 -6.15 31.72
CA ARG A 76 58.82 -4.89 32.40
C ARG A 76 57.38 -4.51 32.09
N ASP A 77 56.58 -4.53 33.14
CA ASP A 77 55.25 -3.96 33.22
C ASP A 77 55.23 -2.52 32.67
N ASN A 78 54.39 -2.30 31.68
CA ASN A 78 53.89 -0.98 31.35
C ASN A 78 52.41 -1.16 31.09
N GLU A 79 51.59 -0.87 32.09
CA GLU A 79 50.16 -0.66 31.97
C GLU A 79 49.93 0.42 30.91
N ARG A 80 49.75 0.00 29.65
CA ARG A 80 49.11 0.86 28.66
C ARG A 80 47.64 0.94 29.07
N MET A 81 47.26 2.04 29.72
CA MET A 81 45.86 2.47 29.75
C MET A 81 45.35 2.44 28.32
N ALA A 82 44.49 1.46 28.01
CA ALA A 82 43.83 1.41 26.71
C ALA A 82 43.02 2.70 26.57
N GLU A 83 43.24 3.44 25.48
CA GLU A 83 42.43 4.63 25.20
C GLU A 83 40.94 4.27 25.24
N PRO A 84 40.09 5.11 25.86
CA PRO A 84 38.67 4.81 25.95
C PRO A 84 38.09 4.73 24.54
N ARG A 85 37.44 3.61 24.21
CA ARG A 85 36.79 3.43 22.90
C ARG A 85 35.71 4.51 22.77
N ARG A 86 35.66 5.19 21.63
CA ARG A 86 34.75 6.31 21.41
C ARG A 86 33.68 5.95 20.40
N LEU A 87 32.46 6.42 20.61
CA LEU A 87 31.42 6.34 19.59
C LEU A 87 31.75 7.32 18.45
N ALA A 88 31.42 6.94 17.21
CA ALA A 88 31.52 7.84 16.07
C ALA A 88 30.15 8.51 15.83
N LEU A 89 30.12 9.84 15.69
CA LEU A 89 28.89 10.53 15.29
C LEU A 89 28.58 10.18 13.83
N HIS A 90 27.37 9.69 13.58
CA HIS A 90 26.89 9.40 12.23
C HIS A 90 26.03 10.55 11.70
N SER A 91 25.08 11.02 12.51
CA SER A 91 24.19 12.11 12.13
C SER A 91 23.62 12.82 13.37
N GLU A 92 23.22 14.08 13.21
CA GLU A 92 22.62 14.89 14.27
C GLU A 92 21.44 15.67 13.70
N THR A 93 20.35 15.76 14.46
CA THR A 93 19.20 16.58 14.11
C THR A 93 18.71 17.37 15.32
N GLU A 94 18.53 18.67 15.11
CA GLU A 94 17.87 19.56 16.06
C GLU A 94 16.41 19.79 15.65
N LEU A 95 15.48 19.57 16.58
CA LEU A 95 14.04 19.73 16.42
C LEU A 95 13.62 21.16 16.77
N GLU A 96 12.57 21.65 16.11
CA GLU A 96 11.96 22.97 16.34
C GLU A 96 11.28 23.06 17.71
N SER A 97 10.59 21.99 18.08
CA SER A 97 9.83 21.87 19.32
C SER A 97 10.31 20.65 20.12
N ARG A 98 9.98 20.62 21.41
CA ARG A 98 10.33 19.48 22.27
C ARG A 98 9.58 18.24 21.80
N ALA A 99 10.33 17.17 21.53
CA ALA A 99 9.75 15.89 21.12
C ALA A 99 8.76 15.35 22.16
N PRO A 100 7.53 14.98 21.74
CA PRO A 100 6.57 14.29 22.59
C PRO A 100 7.07 12.92 23.07
N VAL A 101 6.39 12.35 24.06
CA VAL A 101 6.73 11.00 24.56
C VAL A 101 6.56 9.98 23.42
N GLY A 102 7.54 9.10 23.24
CA GLY A 102 7.56 8.12 22.14
C GLY A 102 8.11 8.65 20.82
N PHE A 103 8.47 9.94 20.72
CA PHE A 103 9.10 10.55 19.55
C PHE A 103 10.50 11.10 19.87
N PRO A 104 11.41 11.25 18.89
CA PRO A 104 11.29 10.77 17.51
C PRO A 104 11.26 9.23 17.40
N SER A 105 10.79 8.66 16.29
CA SER A 105 10.88 7.23 16.03
C SER A 105 11.73 6.99 14.79
N SER A 106 12.83 6.25 14.94
CA SER A 106 13.82 6.02 13.88
C SER A 106 13.45 4.86 12.95
N CYS A 107 13.76 5.02 11.65
CA CYS A 107 13.50 4.02 10.62
C CYS A 107 14.53 2.87 10.66
N PRO A 108 14.09 1.60 10.65
CA PRO A 108 15.01 0.45 10.71
C PRO A 108 15.97 0.33 9.53
N THR A 109 15.57 0.77 8.32
CA THR A 109 16.32 0.53 7.07
C THR A 109 16.90 1.77 6.43
N LEU A 110 16.57 2.97 6.91
CA LEU A 110 17.06 4.25 6.38
C LEU A 110 17.41 5.19 7.52
N ASP A 111 18.30 6.16 7.31
CA ASP A 111 18.57 7.23 8.29
C ASP A 111 17.48 8.31 8.23
N LEU A 112 16.26 7.92 8.62
CA LEU A 112 15.08 8.76 8.69
C LEU A 112 14.48 8.66 10.10
N SER A 113 13.86 9.73 10.57
CA SER A 113 13.16 9.75 11.85
C SER A 113 11.83 10.48 11.72
N ALA A 114 10.80 9.95 12.38
CA ALA A 114 9.47 10.54 12.45
C ALA A 114 9.30 11.30 13.77
N THR A 115 8.75 12.51 13.73
CA THR A 115 8.38 13.29 14.93
C THR A 115 7.02 13.94 14.75
N TRP A 116 6.28 14.10 15.85
CA TRP A 116 5.02 14.85 15.88
C TRP A 116 5.28 16.27 16.37
N ASP A 117 4.83 17.26 15.60
CA ASP A 117 4.79 18.64 16.06
C ASP A 117 3.38 19.02 16.51
N ALA A 118 3.22 19.26 17.82
CA ALA A 118 1.92 19.60 18.40
C ALA A 118 1.44 21.01 18.02
N THR A 119 2.36 21.93 17.71
CA THR A 119 2.02 23.31 17.33
C THR A 119 1.43 23.38 15.92
N ASP A 120 2.08 22.76 14.95
CA ASP A 120 1.63 22.71 13.56
C ASP A 120 0.66 21.55 13.28
N ARG A 121 0.49 20.64 14.26
CA ARG A 121 -0.34 19.43 14.18
C ARG A 121 -0.02 18.60 12.94
N SER A 122 1.27 18.44 12.68
CA SER A 122 1.76 17.69 11.54
C SER A 122 2.79 16.65 11.95
N LEU A 123 2.77 15.54 11.23
CA LEU A 123 3.76 14.49 11.34
C LEU A 123 4.88 14.77 10.34
N PHE A 124 6.09 14.91 10.85
CA PHE A 124 7.29 15.12 10.04
C PHE A 124 8.10 13.84 9.98
N VAL A 125 8.47 13.42 8.77
CA VAL A 125 9.57 12.48 8.55
C VAL A 125 10.74 13.29 8.01
N PHE A 126 11.86 13.28 8.74
CA PHE A 126 13.05 14.03 8.37
C PHE A 126 14.25 13.11 8.15
N ARG A 127 15.13 13.54 7.25
CA ARG A 127 16.49 13.05 7.09
C ARG A 127 17.44 14.01 7.80
N PRO A 128 18.45 13.53 8.54
CA PRO A 128 19.45 14.41 9.13
C PRO A 128 20.20 15.26 8.08
N PRO A 129 20.63 16.50 8.43
CA PRO A 129 20.50 17.10 9.74
C PRO A 129 19.14 17.74 10.04
N ARG A 130 18.30 18.00 9.03
CA ARG A 130 16.93 18.53 9.21
C ARG A 130 16.10 18.60 7.92
N GLN A 131 16.39 17.75 6.93
CA GLN A 131 15.71 17.78 5.65
C GLN A 131 14.35 17.08 5.79
N ALA A 132 13.24 17.83 5.75
CA ALA A 132 11.91 17.24 5.71
C ALA A 132 11.73 16.42 4.42
N VAL A 133 11.48 15.12 4.57
CA VAL A 133 11.21 14.19 3.47
C VAL A 133 9.72 14.09 3.21
N SER A 134 8.94 13.98 4.28
CA SER A 134 7.48 13.98 4.23
C SER A 134 6.93 14.85 5.35
N ARG A 135 5.89 15.61 5.02
CA ARG A 135 5.07 16.35 5.98
C ARG A 135 3.62 15.96 5.72
N SER A 136 3.08 15.20 6.65
CA SER A 136 1.68 14.78 6.58
C SER A 136 0.86 15.71 7.46
N HIS A 137 0.10 16.58 6.79
CA HIS A 137 -0.94 17.39 7.41
C HIS A 137 -2.24 16.59 7.47
N GLN A 138 -3.02 16.80 8.52
CA GLN A 138 -4.34 16.18 8.61
C GLN A 138 -5.29 16.72 7.53
N VAL A 139 -6.05 15.83 6.90
CA VAL A 139 -7.24 16.13 6.10
C VAL A 139 -8.49 15.92 6.96
N GLY A 140 -9.41 16.87 6.89
CA GLY A 140 -10.74 16.79 7.49
C GLY A 140 -11.03 18.00 8.37
N ALA A 141 -11.96 18.86 7.96
CA ALA A 141 -12.58 19.81 8.87
C ALA A 141 -13.26 18.98 9.98
N PRO A 142 -12.96 19.22 11.27
CA PRO A 142 -13.65 18.52 12.33
C PRO A 142 -15.15 18.78 12.19
N ALA A 143 -15.97 17.75 12.45
CA ALA A 143 -17.39 17.97 12.65
C ALA A 143 -17.59 19.07 13.72
N PRO A 144 -18.62 19.93 13.60
CA PRO A 144 -18.81 21.04 14.54
C PRO A 144 -18.87 20.50 15.98
N GLY A 145 -17.86 20.84 16.79
CA GLY A 145 -17.79 20.44 18.22
C GLY A 145 -16.74 19.39 18.58
N THR A 146 -16.06 18.76 17.61
CA THR A 146 -15.03 17.73 17.90
C THR A 146 -13.62 18.30 17.88
N GLN A 147 -12.77 17.93 18.85
CA GLN A 147 -11.34 18.27 18.79
C GLN A 147 -10.67 17.51 17.64
N PRO A 148 -9.68 18.13 16.97
CA PRO A 148 -8.95 17.46 15.90
C PRO A 148 -8.11 16.32 16.48
N PRO A 149 -8.10 15.15 15.83
CA PRO A 149 -7.35 14.00 16.29
C PRO A 149 -5.84 14.27 16.32
N GLN A 150 -5.16 13.70 17.30
CA GLN A 150 -3.72 13.81 17.49
C GLN A 150 -3.05 12.46 17.26
N VAL A 151 -1.76 12.48 16.91
CA VAL A 151 -0.98 11.26 16.80
C VAL A 151 -0.66 10.72 18.20
N VAL A 152 -1.06 9.47 18.46
CA VAL A 152 -0.87 8.79 19.74
C VAL A 152 0.37 7.90 19.71
N THR A 153 0.61 7.21 18.60
CA THR A 153 1.73 6.27 18.46
C THR A 153 2.13 6.11 16.99
N VAL A 154 3.39 5.76 16.75
CA VAL A 154 3.91 5.47 15.41
C VAL A 154 4.78 4.22 15.43
N THR A 155 4.80 3.48 14.33
CA THR A 155 5.67 2.32 14.16
C THR A 155 6.04 2.15 12.69
N TRP A 156 7.32 2.03 12.41
CA TRP A 156 7.81 1.74 11.06
C TRP A 156 7.54 0.28 10.69
N LYS A 157 7.13 0.04 9.44
CA LYS A 157 7.22 -1.29 8.85
C LYS A 157 8.70 -1.72 8.83
N PRO A 158 9.03 -3.00 9.09
CA PRO A 158 10.42 -3.45 9.13
C PRO A 158 11.25 -3.17 7.87
N ASP A 159 10.60 -3.04 6.70
CA ASP A 159 11.25 -2.69 5.44
C ASP A 159 11.51 -1.17 5.27
N GLY A 160 10.95 -0.35 6.16
CA GLY A 160 11.00 1.12 6.14
C GLY A 160 10.16 1.81 5.07
N GLN A 161 9.30 1.09 4.33
CA GLN A 161 8.49 1.66 3.24
C GLN A 161 7.28 2.43 3.75
N PHE A 162 6.67 1.92 4.83
CA PHE A 162 5.48 2.48 5.44
C PHE A 162 5.72 2.86 6.90
N LEU A 163 5.02 3.92 7.31
CA LEU A 163 4.87 4.33 8.70
C LEU A 163 3.41 4.13 9.11
N ALA A 164 3.15 3.26 10.08
CA ALA A 164 1.85 3.17 10.72
C ALA A 164 1.72 4.28 11.76
N VAL A 165 0.65 5.07 11.65
CA VAL A 165 0.35 6.20 12.53
C VAL A 165 -0.99 5.94 13.20
N GLY A 166 -1.00 5.74 14.52
CA GLY A 166 -2.21 5.60 15.32
C GLY A 166 -2.71 6.97 15.77
N TRP A 167 -3.93 7.31 15.39
CA TRP A 167 -4.57 8.59 15.69
C TRP A 167 -5.59 8.46 16.82
N SER A 168 -5.86 9.57 17.51
CA SER A 168 -6.83 9.60 18.61
C SER A 168 -8.29 9.54 18.16
N ASP A 169 -8.56 9.46 16.85
CA ASP A 169 -9.90 9.12 16.30
C ASP A 169 -10.14 7.60 16.24
N GLY A 170 -9.15 6.80 16.68
CA GLY A 170 -9.24 5.34 16.67
C GLY A 170 -8.92 4.70 15.33
N VAL A 171 -8.32 5.45 14.39
CA VAL A 171 -7.91 4.95 13.07
C VAL A 171 -6.38 4.87 12.96
N VAL A 172 -5.88 3.74 12.48
CA VAL A 172 -4.46 3.61 12.08
C VAL A 172 -4.35 3.96 10.60
N ARG A 173 -3.48 4.93 10.29
CA ARG A 173 -3.20 5.39 8.92
C ARG A 173 -1.82 4.93 8.50
N LEU A 174 -1.72 4.25 7.36
CA LEU A 174 -0.43 3.87 6.78
C LEU A 174 0.03 4.95 5.81
N VAL A 175 1.14 5.60 6.13
CA VAL A 175 1.72 6.68 5.33
C VAL A 175 2.97 6.16 4.62
N GLY A 176 3.03 6.33 3.31
CA GLY A 176 4.22 6.01 2.52
C GLY A 176 5.25 7.14 2.57
N LEU A 177 6.53 6.81 2.42
CA LEU A 177 7.60 7.82 2.35
C LEU A 177 7.45 8.80 1.16
N GLU A 178 6.86 8.33 0.05
CA GLU A 178 6.74 9.06 -1.20
C GLU A 178 5.47 9.93 -1.26
N THR A 179 4.49 9.65 -0.41
CA THR A 179 3.17 10.29 -0.43
C THR A 179 2.83 10.88 0.93
N ASN A 180 2.55 12.19 0.98
CA ASN A 180 2.09 12.86 2.21
C ASN A 180 0.64 12.52 2.60
N LYS A 181 0.07 11.45 2.04
CA LYS A 181 -1.31 10.99 2.24
C LYS A 181 -1.31 9.54 2.70
N ALA A 182 -2.36 9.16 3.44
CA ALA A 182 -2.52 7.80 3.91
C ALA A 182 -2.89 6.89 2.73
N ALA A 183 -2.09 5.84 2.52
CA ALA A 183 -2.37 4.80 1.53
C ALA A 183 -3.52 3.89 1.98
N HIS A 184 -3.58 3.64 3.29
CA HIS A 184 -4.59 2.79 3.92
C HIS A 184 -5.11 3.41 5.21
N HIS A 185 -6.42 3.28 5.41
CA HIS A 185 -7.13 3.61 6.64
C HIS A 185 -7.63 2.32 7.27
N ILE A 186 -7.20 2.06 8.51
CA ILE A 186 -7.54 0.84 9.24
C ILE A 186 -8.30 1.28 10.49
N PRO A 187 -9.64 1.17 10.50
CA PRO A 187 -10.43 1.49 11.69
C PRO A 187 -10.16 0.45 12.76
N VAL A 188 -9.83 0.90 13.97
CA VAL A 188 -9.52 0.03 15.12
C VAL A 188 -10.55 0.21 16.23
N CYS A 189 -10.77 1.45 16.65
CA CYS A 189 -11.73 1.81 17.68
C CYS A 189 -12.51 3.09 17.32
N GLU A 190 -12.69 3.31 16.02
CA GLU A 190 -13.44 4.46 15.48
C GLU A 190 -14.87 4.50 16.04
N GLY A 191 -15.29 5.68 16.51
CA GLY A 191 -16.60 5.89 17.11
C GLY A 191 -16.77 5.33 18.53
N THR A 192 -15.68 4.88 19.17
CA THR A 192 -15.67 4.48 20.59
C THR A 192 -14.84 5.44 21.42
N ASP A 193 -15.00 5.42 22.74
CA ASP A 193 -14.21 6.25 23.67
C ASP A 193 -12.78 5.70 23.91
N ALA A 194 -12.42 4.58 23.28
CA ALA A 194 -11.12 3.92 23.44
C ALA A 194 -10.04 4.55 22.55
N ASN A 195 -8.80 4.56 23.02
CA ASN A 195 -7.63 5.04 22.28
C ASN A 195 -6.67 3.92 21.93
N ILE A 196 -5.91 4.10 20.85
CA ILE A 196 -4.83 3.21 20.45
C ILE A 196 -3.68 3.32 21.48
N SER A 197 -3.32 2.23 22.13
CA SER A 197 -2.28 2.20 23.18
C SER A 197 -0.88 1.96 22.62
N CYS A 198 -0.75 1.02 21.69
CA CYS A 198 0.51 0.66 21.03
C CYS A 198 0.26 0.00 19.67
N ILE A 199 1.26 0.10 18.80
CA ILE A 199 1.33 -0.62 17.53
C ILE A 199 2.63 -1.43 17.55
N GLY A 200 2.56 -2.69 17.16
CA GLY A 200 3.70 -3.54 16.89
C GLY A 200 3.66 -3.99 15.45
N TRP A 201 4.77 -3.85 14.72
CA TRP A 201 4.86 -4.28 13.33
C TRP A 201 6.13 -5.12 13.13
N ALA A 202 5.96 -6.34 12.66
CA ALA A 202 7.05 -7.27 12.40
C ALA A 202 6.89 -7.99 11.08
N SER A 203 7.99 -8.55 10.56
CA SER A 203 8.00 -9.44 9.40
C SER A 203 8.41 -10.84 9.86
N CYS A 204 7.71 -11.86 9.37
CA CYS A 204 8.03 -13.27 9.56
C CYS A 204 8.38 -13.88 8.20
N SER A 205 9.53 -14.53 8.12
CA SER A 205 9.94 -15.33 6.98
C SER A 205 9.16 -16.64 6.94
N VAL A 206 8.80 -16.99 5.72
CA VAL A 206 7.92 -18.09 5.33
C VAL A 206 8.72 -19.25 4.75
N ALA A 207 9.98 -19.00 4.38
CA ALA A 207 10.87 -20.01 3.80
C ALA A 207 11.01 -21.19 4.74
N SER A 208 10.78 -22.40 4.21
CA SER A 208 10.80 -23.63 4.99
C SER A 208 12.12 -23.74 5.75
N THR A 209 12.04 -24.06 7.04
CA THR A 209 13.17 -24.60 7.82
C THR A 209 13.60 -25.95 7.25
N SER A 210 14.19 -25.97 6.06
CA SER A 210 15.13 -27.00 5.64
C SER A 210 16.52 -26.54 6.09
N PRO A 211 17.25 -27.32 6.90
CA PRO A 211 18.60 -26.96 7.29
C PRO A 211 19.53 -27.19 6.11
N ARG A 212 19.71 -26.15 5.29
CA ARG A 212 20.86 -25.84 4.41
C ARG A 212 20.37 -24.88 3.32
N ASP A 213 20.41 -23.59 3.57
CA ASP A 213 20.52 -22.61 2.49
C ASP A 213 21.61 -21.61 2.87
N LEU A 214 22.70 -21.67 2.09
CA LEU A 214 23.79 -20.72 2.11
C LEU A 214 23.28 -19.37 1.57
N PRO A 215 23.88 -18.24 1.98
CA PRO A 215 23.40 -16.92 1.61
C PRO A 215 23.52 -16.71 0.09
N ILE A 216 22.37 -16.52 -0.58
CA ILE A 216 22.30 -16.09 -1.97
C ILE A 216 22.79 -14.64 -2.03
N ARG A 217 24.07 -14.45 -2.38
CA ARG A 217 24.59 -13.13 -2.76
C ARG A 217 24.06 -12.77 -4.15
N SER A 218 23.31 -11.67 -4.20
CA SER A 218 22.95 -10.97 -5.43
C SER A 218 24.20 -10.46 -6.16
N SER A 219 24.41 -10.87 -7.41
CA SER A 219 25.23 -10.13 -8.35
C SER A 219 24.44 -9.81 -9.62
N HIS A 220 24.25 -8.52 -9.83
CA HIS A 220 23.80 -7.89 -11.07
C HIS A 220 24.52 -8.43 -12.32
N GLY A 221 23.81 -8.44 -13.45
CA GLY A 221 24.43 -8.30 -14.77
C GLY A 221 23.96 -9.33 -15.79
N LEU A 222 23.14 -8.88 -16.74
CA LEU A 222 22.90 -9.59 -18.00
C LEU A 222 24.23 -9.73 -18.76
N SER A 223 24.85 -10.90 -18.69
CA SER A 223 25.97 -11.27 -19.55
C SER A 223 25.77 -12.70 -20.04
N ARG A 224 25.52 -12.80 -21.34
CA ARG A 224 25.35 -14.02 -22.11
C ARG A 224 26.72 -14.70 -22.26
N ASP A 225 26.98 -15.75 -21.49
CA ASP A 225 27.73 -16.91 -21.99
C ASP A 225 27.54 -18.14 -21.09
N ARG A 226 27.16 -19.25 -21.72
CA ARG A 226 26.92 -20.54 -21.09
C ARG A 226 28.23 -21.32 -21.02
N THR A 227 28.81 -21.43 -19.83
CA THR A 227 29.60 -22.60 -19.44
C THR A 227 29.14 -23.04 -18.06
N ALA A 228 28.37 -24.13 -18.03
CA ALA A 228 27.81 -24.70 -16.82
C ALA A 228 28.93 -25.19 -15.88
N SER A 229 29.01 -24.60 -14.67
CA SER A 229 29.63 -25.22 -13.51
C SER A 229 28.55 -25.64 -12.54
N ASP A 230 28.60 -26.93 -12.20
CA ASP A 230 27.75 -27.69 -11.27
C ASP A 230 27.53 -26.92 -9.95
N GLY A 231 26.29 -26.46 -9.71
CA GLY A 231 25.94 -25.66 -8.51
C GLY A 231 24.57 -24.97 -8.51
N ASP A 232 23.91 -24.79 -9.66
CA ASP A 232 22.56 -24.24 -9.73
C ASP A 232 21.51 -25.36 -9.58
N LEU A 233 20.97 -25.53 -8.37
CA LEU A 233 19.69 -26.21 -8.20
C LEU A 233 18.65 -25.46 -9.08
N PRO A 234 17.81 -26.17 -9.86
CA PRO A 234 16.81 -25.51 -10.68
C PRO A 234 15.86 -24.71 -9.77
N PRO A 235 15.43 -23.50 -10.17
CA PRO A 235 14.45 -22.73 -9.41
C PRO A 235 13.20 -23.59 -9.23
N ASN A 236 12.58 -23.50 -8.05
CA ASN A 236 11.37 -24.25 -7.70
C ASN A 236 10.24 -23.88 -8.69
N LEU A 237 10.14 -24.64 -9.78
CA LEU A 237 9.23 -24.34 -10.89
C LEU A 237 7.76 -24.19 -10.43
N PRO A 238 7.23 -25.03 -9.51
CA PRO A 238 5.93 -24.79 -8.89
C PRO A 238 5.79 -23.40 -8.25
N GLN A 239 6.81 -22.94 -7.51
CA GLN A 239 6.80 -21.63 -6.85
C GLN A 239 6.85 -20.50 -7.90
N GLU A 240 7.73 -20.58 -8.88
CA GLU A 240 7.83 -19.58 -9.97
C GLU A 240 6.52 -19.48 -10.77
N LEU A 241 5.87 -20.61 -11.07
CA LEU A 241 4.56 -20.62 -11.72
C LEU A 241 3.47 -20.05 -10.80
N ALA A 242 3.52 -20.38 -9.51
CA ALA A 242 2.57 -19.90 -8.51
C ALA A 242 2.70 -18.41 -8.19
N PHE A 243 3.83 -17.76 -8.48
CA PHE A 243 4.05 -16.32 -8.32
C PHE A 243 4.21 -15.57 -9.65
N LEU A 244 3.98 -16.23 -10.79
CA LEU A 244 4.00 -15.57 -12.08
C LEU A 244 2.98 -14.41 -12.11
N GLU A 245 3.48 -13.20 -12.31
CA GLU A 245 2.66 -11.99 -12.30
C GLU A 245 2.30 -11.54 -13.70
N VAL A 246 1.11 -11.91 -14.14
CA VAL A 246 0.52 -11.44 -15.41
C VAL A 246 0.29 -9.92 -15.38
N ASP A 247 0.13 -9.34 -14.19
CA ASP A 247 -0.13 -7.91 -13.99
C ASP A 247 0.99 -7.02 -14.57
N THR A 248 2.24 -7.52 -14.57
CA THR A 248 3.40 -6.80 -15.13
C THR A 248 3.36 -6.67 -16.65
N ALA A 249 2.62 -7.54 -17.34
CA ALA A 249 2.44 -7.51 -18.79
C ALA A 249 1.27 -6.64 -19.24
N LEU A 250 0.39 -6.25 -18.30
CA LEU A 250 -0.73 -5.36 -18.59
C LEU A 250 -0.25 -3.90 -18.65
N PRO A 251 -0.93 -3.02 -19.40
CA PRO A 251 -0.70 -1.58 -19.31
C PRO A 251 -0.78 -1.10 -17.86
N LYS A 252 -0.13 0.02 -17.50
CA LYS A 252 -0.29 0.58 -16.15
C LYS A 252 -1.68 1.23 -16.00
N ILE A 253 -2.20 1.30 -14.77
CA ILE A 253 -3.44 2.02 -14.48
C ILE A 253 -3.18 3.52 -14.64
N SER A 254 -4.07 4.22 -15.34
CA SER A 254 -3.95 5.67 -15.57
C SER A 254 -4.45 6.48 -14.36
N PRO A 255 -3.87 7.66 -14.07
CA PRO A 255 -4.42 8.60 -13.09
C PRO A 255 -5.82 9.06 -13.48
N LEU A 256 -6.66 9.31 -12.47
CA LEU A 256 -7.98 9.89 -12.63
C LEU A 256 -7.88 11.41 -12.85
N PRO A 257 -8.84 12.02 -13.57
CA PRO A 257 -8.81 13.47 -13.83
C PRO A 257 -9.06 14.28 -12.57
N THR A 258 -8.28 15.34 -12.34
CA THR A 258 -8.45 16.21 -11.16
C THR A 258 -9.73 17.05 -11.22
N SER A 259 -10.28 17.32 -12.41
CA SER A 259 -11.44 18.21 -12.61
C SER A 259 -12.73 17.70 -11.99
N SER A 260 -12.89 16.38 -11.90
CA SER A 260 -14.06 15.71 -11.30
C SER A 260 -13.72 15.03 -9.97
N ALA A 261 -12.56 15.33 -9.39
CA ALA A 261 -12.13 14.75 -8.12
C ALA A 261 -12.93 15.33 -6.96
N GLY A 262 -13.51 14.44 -6.14
CA GLY A 262 -14.15 14.81 -4.88
C GLY A 262 -13.13 15.25 -3.82
N ALA A 263 -13.63 15.68 -2.66
CA ALA A 263 -12.79 16.04 -1.50
C ALA A 263 -12.25 14.82 -0.72
N ASP A 264 -12.52 13.61 -1.20
CA ASP A 264 -12.13 12.36 -0.54
C ASP A 264 -10.62 12.10 -0.70
N ASP A 265 -10.01 11.46 0.31
CA ASP A 265 -8.57 11.14 0.28
C ASP A 265 -8.25 10.22 -0.90
N ASP A 266 -9.12 9.26 -1.20
CA ASP A 266 -9.00 8.36 -2.36
C ASP A 266 -8.99 9.12 -3.69
N ALA A 267 -9.79 10.19 -3.80
CA ALA A 267 -9.79 11.05 -4.99
C ALA A 267 -8.42 11.72 -5.19
N THR A 268 -7.74 12.11 -4.11
CA THR A 268 -6.41 12.72 -4.19
C THR A 268 -5.31 11.70 -4.51
N VAL A 269 -5.41 10.46 -4.01
CA VAL A 269 -4.38 9.44 -4.25
C VAL A 269 -4.44 8.92 -5.69
N PHE A 270 -5.64 8.69 -6.23
CA PHE A 270 -5.82 8.15 -7.58
C PHE A 270 -5.69 9.20 -8.71
N THR A 271 -5.68 10.49 -8.39
CA THR A 271 -5.39 11.56 -9.37
C THR A 271 -3.89 11.78 -9.57
N LEU A 272 -3.05 11.35 -8.62
CA LEU A 272 -1.60 11.49 -8.70
C LEU A 272 -0.96 10.23 -9.30
N ARG A 273 -0.11 10.42 -10.33
CA ARG A 273 0.65 9.31 -10.93
C ARG A 273 1.55 8.61 -9.92
N THR A 274 2.22 9.37 -9.05
CA THR A 274 3.05 8.83 -7.97
C THR A 274 2.21 8.03 -6.96
N GLY A 275 0.98 8.47 -6.68
CA GLY A 275 0.05 7.74 -5.81
C GLY A 275 -0.37 6.40 -6.39
N ILE A 276 -0.71 6.35 -7.68
CA ILE A 276 -1.02 5.09 -8.39
C ILE A 276 0.20 4.18 -8.45
N GLU A 277 1.35 4.71 -8.86
CA GLU A 277 2.58 3.92 -8.95
C GLU A 277 3.00 3.37 -7.58
N PHE A 278 2.72 4.09 -6.49
CA PHE A 278 2.94 3.63 -5.11
C PHE A 278 1.94 2.56 -4.66
N LEU A 279 0.64 2.72 -4.96
CA LEU A 279 -0.39 1.77 -4.54
C LEU A 279 -0.33 0.45 -5.32
N PHE A 280 -0.03 0.50 -6.61
CA PHE A 280 -0.02 -0.66 -7.51
C PHE A 280 1.40 -1.12 -7.86
N GLN A 281 2.32 -1.08 -6.89
CA GLN A 281 3.65 -1.68 -7.04
C GLN A 281 3.53 -3.20 -7.10
N PRO A 282 4.14 -3.87 -8.09
CA PRO A 282 4.26 -5.31 -8.07
C PRO A 282 5.13 -5.71 -6.86
N PRO A 283 4.72 -6.70 -6.06
CA PRO A 283 5.52 -7.17 -4.94
C PRO A 283 6.87 -7.70 -5.44
N ARG A 284 7.93 -7.40 -4.68
CA ARG A 284 9.26 -7.91 -5.01
C ARG A 284 9.36 -9.40 -4.70
N ARG A 285 10.32 -10.08 -5.32
CA ARG A 285 10.52 -11.52 -5.10
C ARG A 285 10.78 -11.84 -3.64
N GLU A 286 11.56 -11.00 -2.96
CA GLU A 286 11.93 -11.16 -1.56
C GLU A 286 10.74 -10.97 -0.61
N GLU A 287 9.67 -10.31 -1.05
CA GLU A 287 8.44 -10.10 -0.27
C GLU A 287 7.53 -11.33 -0.30
N TYR A 288 7.68 -12.23 -1.28
CA TYR A 288 6.85 -13.45 -1.36
C TYR A 288 7.10 -14.40 -0.18
N ASP A 289 8.32 -14.40 0.33
CA ASP A 289 8.72 -15.25 1.46
C ASP A 289 8.58 -14.53 2.81
N GLN A 290 7.84 -13.40 2.86
CA GLN A 290 7.64 -12.62 4.08
C GLN A 290 6.16 -12.34 4.35
N VAL A 291 5.75 -12.50 5.61
CA VAL A 291 4.46 -12.08 6.14
C VAL A 291 4.69 -10.94 7.10
N ASN A 292 4.21 -9.75 6.73
CA ASN A 292 4.18 -8.64 7.67
C ASN A 292 2.97 -8.79 8.60
N ILE A 293 3.14 -8.48 9.88
CA ILE A 293 2.15 -8.69 10.92
C ILE A 293 2.12 -7.44 11.77
N MET A 294 0.94 -6.83 11.84
CA MET A 294 0.70 -5.64 12.64
C MET A 294 -0.30 -5.96 13.75
N ALA A 295 0.13 -5.77 14.99
CA ALA A 295 -0.69 -5.91 16.19
C ALA A 295 -0.97 -4.52 16.77
N VAL A 296 -2.25 -4.16 16.92
CA VAL A 296 -2.67 -2.87 17.45
C VAL A 296 -3.42 -3.07 18.76
N GLY A 297 -2.90 -2.49 19.84
CA GLY A 297 -3.53 -2.50 21.16
C GLY A 297 -4.37 -1.26 21.38
N THR A 298 -5.42 -1.41 22.17
CA THR A 298 -6.29 -0.31 22.63
C THR A 298 -6.34 -0.28 24.16
N ASP A 299 -6.57 0.90 24.74
CA ASP A 299 -6.62 1.09 26.19
C ASP A 299 -7.80 0.38 26.88
N ASP A 300 -8.87 0.04 26.14
CA ASP A 300 -9.98 -0.80 26.61
C ASP A 300 -9.62 -2.31 26.68
N GLY A 301 -8.41 -2.68 26.26
CA GLY A 301 -7.90 -4.04 26.31
C GLY A 301 -8.20 -4.88 25.08
N LYS A 302 -8.70 -4.30 23.97
CA LYS A 302 -8.78 -5.02 22.69
C LYS A 302 -7.43 -5.02 21.97
N LEU A 303 -7.20 -6.10 21.25
CA LEU A 303 -6.05 -6.33 20.38
C LEU A 303 -6.56 -6.59 18.96
N GLN A 304 -6.22 -5.74 18.00
CA GLN A 304 -6.49 -5.98 16.59
C GLN A 304 -5.25 -6.54 15.90
N LEU A 305 -5.45 -7.60 15.12
CA LEU A 305 -4.41 -8.20 14.29
C LEU A 305 -4.69 -7.90 12.82
N ASN A 306 -3.67 -7.39 12.14
CA ASN A 306 -3.64 -7.21 10.70
C ASN A 306 -2.44 -7.96 10.12
N ILE A 307 -2.58 -8.50 8.92
CA ILE A 307 -1.48 -9.12 8.18
C ILE A 307 -1.21 -8.35 6.88
N TYR A 308 0.02 -8.49 6.40
CA TYR A 308 0.63 -7.71 5.34
C TYR A 308 0.60 -6.22 5.68
N ASP A 309 -0.05 -5.40 4.87
CA ASP A 309 -0.15 -3.97 5.16
C ASP A 309 -1.48 -3.63 5.84
N SER A 310 -2.62 -4.02 5.26
CA SER A 310 -3.94 -3.54 5.70
C SER A 310 -5.02 -4.61 5.87
N PHE A 311 -4.72 -5.90 5.65
CA PHE A 311 -5.73 -6.94 5.77
C PHE A 311 -6.02 -7.23 7.25
N VAL A 312 -7.22 -6.86 7.70
CA VAL A 312 -7.67 -7.05 9.08
C VAL A 312 -8.07 -8.50 9.30
N VAL A 313 -7.34 -9.21 10.17
CA VAL A 313 -7.70 -10.57 10.59
C VAL A 313 -8.83 -10.51 11.61
N GLY A 314 -8.77 -9.56 12.54
CA GLY A 314 -9.84 -9.31 13.49
C GLY A 314 -9.37 -8.75 14.82
N ALA A 315 -10.34 -8.45 15.69
CA ALA A 315 -10.12 -8.00 17.05
C ALA A 315 -10.31 -9.15 18.06
N PHE A 316 -9.47 -9.15 19.09
CA PHE A 316 -9.44 -10.10 20.20
C PHE A 316 -9.53 -9.33 21.51
N SER A 317 -10.25 -9.90 22.49
CA SER A 317 -10.21 -9.39 23.87
C SER A 317 -8.88 -9.75 24.53
N SER A 318 -8.48 -8.98 25.53
CA SER A 318 -7.27 -9.26 26.32
C SER A 318 -7.27 -10.71 26.82
N PRO A 319 -6.23 -11.50 26.50
CA PRO A 319 -6.14 -12.90 26.95
C PRO A 319 -5.80 -13.01 28.44
N VAL A 320 -5.56 -11.88 29.11
CA VAL A 320 -5.21 -11.82 30.53
C VAL A 320 -6.44 -11.41 31.33
N SER A 321 -6.87 -12.28 32.24
CA SER A 321 -7.92 -11.98 33.22
C SER A 321 -7.28 -11.54 34.53
N ASP A 322 -7.35 -10.25 34.83
CA ASP A 322 -6.83 -9.65 36.06
C ASP A 322 -7.85 -8.60 36.55
N SER A 323 -8.25 -8.65 37.82
CA SER A 323 -9.29 -7.76 38.39
C SER A 323 -8.71 -6.89 39.52
N PRO A 324 -9.12 -5.62 39.71
CA PRO A 324 -10.12 -4.85 38.98
C PRO A 324 -9.49 -3.97 37.86
N GLY A 325 -9.66 -4.33 36.59
CA GLY A 325 -9.25 -3.51 35.44
C GLY A 325 -8.64 -4.33 34.30
N THR A 326 -9.06 -4.07 33.06
CA THR A 326 -8.60 -4.83 31.90
C THR A 326 -7.17 -4.44 31.51
N PRO A 327 -6.20 -5.37 31.53
CA PRO A 327 -4.86 -5.07 31.06
C PRO A 327 -4.84 -4.91 29.54
N TYR A 328 -4.09 -3.94 29.05
CA TYR A 328 -3.94 -3.64 27.63
C TYR A 328 -2.51 -3.85 27.14
N MET A 329 -2.34 -4.02 25.83
CA MET A 329 -1.03 -4.25 25.22
C MET A 329 -0.19 -2.98 25.33
N ILE A 330 1.06 -3.13 25.79
CA ILE A 330 2.03 -2.04 25.91
C ILE A 330 3.30 -2.27 25.09
N SER A 331 3.59 -3.52 24.71
CA SER A 331 4.73 -3.87 23.86
C SER A 331 4.45 -5.14 23.05
N HIS A 332 5.05 -5.20 21.86
CA HIS A 332 5.04 -6.32 20.94
C HIS A 332 6.47 -6.58 20.50
N ALA A 333 6.84 -7.87 20.45
CA ALA A 333 8.11 -8.30 19.87
C ALA A 333 7.88 -9.54 19.00
N ALA A 334 8.71 -9.69 17.98
CA ALA A 334 8.69 -10.79 17.03
C ALA A 334 10.13 -11.19 16.70
N HIS A 335 10.32 -12.40 16.17
CA HIS A 335 11.58 -12.80 15.55
C HIS A 335 11.30 -13.20 14.10
N PRO A 336 12.11 -12.77 13.11
CA PRO A 336 11.82 -13.03 11.70
C PRO A 336 11.64 -14.50 11.34
N HIS A 337 12.26 -15.43 12.06
CA HIS A 337 12.19 -16.86 11.73
C HIS A 337 11.14 -17.64 12.55
N LEU A 338 10.31 -16.97 13.35
CA LEU A 338 9.35 -17.63 14.23
C LEU A 338 7.93 -17.13 13.96
N THR A 339 6.97 -18.06 13.94
CA THR A 339 5.54 -17.74 13.77
C THR A 339 4.85 -17.32 15.07
N THR A 340 5.57 -17.36 16.21
CA THR A 340 5.07 -16.94 17.52
C THR A 340 5.60 -15.55 17.87
N HIS A 341 4.68 -14.68 18.28
CA HIS A 341 4.96 -13.31 18.74
C HIS A 341 4.89 -13.21 20.26
N ALA A 342 5.57 -12.23 20.83
CA ALA A 342 5.54 -11.92 22.25
C ALA A 342 4.73 -10.64 22.47
N LEU A 343 3.66 -10.75 23.25
CA LEU A 343 2.85 -9.60 23.65
C LEU A 343 3.06 -9.34 25.14
N VAL A 344 3.23 -8.06 25.50
CA VAL A 344 3.33 -7.64 26.90
C VAL A 344 2.12 -6.80 27.24
N PHE A 345 1.37 -7.23 28.24
CA PHE A 345 0.18 -6.56 28.77
C PHE A 345 0.45 -5.97 30.15
N ALA A 346 -0.14 -4.81 30.43
CA ALA A 346 -0.13 -4.18 31.74
C ALA A 346 -1.40 -3.35 31.96
N ARG A 347 -1.70 -3.00 33.22
CA ARG A 347 -2.84 -2.13 33.57
C ARG A 347 -2.57 -0.65 33.32
N THR A 348 -1.30 -0.25 33.34
CA THR A 348 -0.85 1.11 33.11
C THR A 348 0.49 1.07 32.39
N ARG A 349 0.68 2.00 31.45
CA ARG A 349 1.95 2.16 30.73
C ARG A 349 3.03 2.81 31.59
N THR A 350 2.63 3.65 32.53
CA THR A 350 3.53 4.36 33.44
C THR A 350 3.66 3.58 34.75
N GLU A 351 4.87 3.12 35.04
CA GLU A 351 5.22 2.45 36.31
C GLU A 351 4.30 1.27 36.68
N PRO A 352 4.08 0.27 35.79
CA PRO A 352 3.27 -0.91 36.13
C PRO A 352 3.88 -1.74 37.27
N GLU A 353 3.03 -2.28 38.14
CA GLU A 353 3.43 -3.18 39.23
C GLU A 353 3.78 -4.59 38.74
N HIS A 354 3.05 -5.05 37.72
CA HIS A 354 3.18 -6.37 37.12
C HIS A 354 3.04 -6.28 35.61
N LEU A 355 3.81 -7.11 34.91
CA LEU A 355 3.68 -7.32 33.46
C LEU A 355 3.16 -8.72 33.20
N HIS A 356 2.38 -8.89 32.13
CA HIS A 356 1.93 -10.19 31.67
C HIS A 356 2.51 -10.46 30.29
N LEU A 357 3.41 -11.44 30.20
CA LEU A 357 3.98 -11.91 28.95
C LEU A 357 3.08 -12.99 28.35
N VAL A 358 2.58 -12.77 27.13
CA VAL A 358 1.65 -13.67 26.44
C VAL A 358 2.22 -14.04 25.07
N PRO A 359 2.43 -15.33 24.76
CA PRO A 359 2.71 -15.78 23.41
C PRO A 359 1.46 -15.62 22.52
N MET A 360 1.62 -15.09 21.32
CA MET A 360 0.60 -15.12 20.28
C MET A 360 1.09 -15.99 19.13
N ASP A 361 0.44 -17.13 18.95
CA ASP A 361 0.76 -18.14 17.94
C ASP A 361 -0.05 -17.92 16.68
N LEU A 362 0.66 -17.93 15.54
CA LEU A 362 0.08 -17.74 14.21
C LEU A 362 0.33 -18.99 13.34
N PRO A 363 -0.32 -20.13 13.67
CA PRO A 363 -0.05 -21.41 13.02
C PRO A 363 -0.38 -21.42 11.52
N PHE A 364 -1.28 -20.55 11.07
CA PHE A 364 -1.61 -20.39 9.65
C PHE A 364 -0.41 -20.01 8.76
N ILE A 365 0.61 -19.36 9.33
CA ILE A 365 1.85 -19.04 8.62
C ILE A 365 2.64 -20.32 8.31
N SER A 366 2.64 -21.27 9.26
CA SER A 366 3.35 -22.55 9.10
C SER A 366 2.58 -23.59 8.27
N SER A 367 1.25 -23.52 8.21
CA SER A 367 0.42 -24.55 7.56
C SER A 367 0.29 -24.40 6.05
N SER A 368 0.26 -23.17 5.52
CA SER A 368 0.18 -22.92 4.07
C SER A 368 0.95 -21.65 3.64
N PRO A 369 2.28 -21.67 3.79
CA PRO A 369 3.15 -20.52 3.52
C PRO A 369 2.95 -19.85 2.15
N ILE A 370 3.00 -20.67 1.09
CA ILE A 370 3.00 -20.21 -0.32
C ILE A 370 1.68 -19.53 -0.69
N ASN A 371 0.56 -20.06 -0.19
CA ASN A 371 -0.75 -19.53 -0.53
C ASN A 371 -1.09 -18.26 0.22
N LEU A 372 -0.59 -18.09 1.45
CA LEU A 372 -0.89 -16.91 2.26
C LEU A 372 -0.39 -15.63 1.59
N CYS A 373 0.85 -15.63 1.10
CA CYS A 373 1.43 -14.46 0.46
C CYS A 373 0.75 -14.12 -0.86
N LEU A 374 0.50 -15.14 -1.68
CA LEU A 374 -0.24 -14.95 -2.91
C LEU A 374 -1.65 -14.43 -2.64
N LEU A 375 -2.35 -15.03 -1.69
CA LEU A 375 -3.71 -14.64 -1.30
C LEU A 375 -3.71 -13.17 -0.85
N ALA A 376 -2.87 -12.81 0.12
CA ALA A 376 -2.88 -11.46 0.64
C ALA A 376 -2.46 -10.39 -0.37
N SER A 377 -1.46 -10.68 -1.22
CA SER A 377 -1.07 -9.78 -2.31
C SER A 377 -2.24 -9.53 -3.26
N LYS A 378 -2.91 -10.60 -3.72
CA LYS A 378 -4.02 -10.49 -4.67
C LYS A 378 -5.27 -9.89 -4.04
N LEU A 379 -5.57 -10.16 -2.78
CA LEU A 379 -6.67 -9.52 -2.04
C LEU A 379 -6.42 -8.03 -1.80
N THR A 380 -5.21 -7.65 -1.39
CA THR A 380 -4.85 -6.24 -1.18
C THR A 380 -4.93 -5.47 -2.51
N THR A 381 -4.49 -6.08 -3.60
CA THR A 381 -4.61 -5.50 -4.95
C THR A 381 -6.08 -5.38 -5.36
N LEU A 382 -6.92 -6.40 -5.08
CA LEU A 382 -8.36 -6.35 -5.33
C LEU A 382 -9.03 -5.22 -4.54
N GLN A 383 -8.71 -5.04 -3.25
CA GLN A 383 -9.22 -3.94 -2.43
C GLN A 383 -8.87 -2.57 -3.02
N LYS A 384 -7.61 -2.39 -3.46
CA LYS A 384 -7.15 -1.16 -4.12
C LYS A 384 -7.88 -0.92 -5.45
N LEU A 385 -8.10 -1.96 -6.26
CA LEU A 385 -8.85 -1.87 -7.52
C LEU A 385 -10.32 -1.54 -7.29
N LEU A 386 -10.97 -2.10 -6.28
CA LEU A 386 -12.37 -1.78 -5.95
C LEU A 386 -12.54 -0.32 -5.52
N ARG A 387 -11.59 0.22 -4.73
CA ARG A 387 -11.54 1.66 -4.40
C ARG A 387 -11.38 2.50 -5.66
N TYR A 388 -10.47 2.12 -6.54
CA TYR A 388 -10.24 2.80 -7.82
C TYR A 388 -11.49 2.79 -8.71
N ILE A 389 -12.14 1.63 -8.90
CA ILE A 389 -13.38 1.48 -9.68
C ILE A 389 -14.50 2.34 -9.11
N ARG A 390 -14.65 2.37 -7.78
CA ARG A 390 -15.64 3.23 -7.12
C ARG A 390 -15.37 4.70 -7.42
N GLN A 391 -14.11 5.14 -7.32
CA GLN A 391 -13.75 6.51 -7.66
C GLN A 391 -14.03 6.80 -9.14
N THR A 392 -13.61 5.92 -10.07
CA THR A 392 -13.91 6.08 -11.51
C THR A 392 -15.41 6.21 -11.78
N GLN A 393 -16.26 5.40 -11.12
CA GLN A 393 -17.72 5.49 -11.25
C GLN A 393 -18.25 6.86 -10.81
N LEU A 394 -17.72 7.45 -9.74
CA LEU A 394 -18.11 8.80 -9.29
C LEU A 394 -17.70 9.86 -10.32
N HIS A 395 -16.48 9.77 -10.87
CA HIS A 395 -16.03 10.67 -11.93
C HIS A 395 -16.92 10.57 -13.18
N MET A 396 -17.27 9.35 -13.61
CA MET A 396 -18.17 9.12 -14.75
C MET A 396 -19.53 9.80 -14.54
N GLN A 397 -20.08 9.72 -13.32
CA GLN A 397 -21.35 10.36 -12.99
C GLN A 397 -21.26 11.90 -13.02
N VAL A 398 -20.16 12.47 -12.52
CA VAL A 398 -19.92 13.93 -12.54
C VAL A 398 -19.77 14.44 -13.97
N GLU A 399 -18.93 13.79 -14.79
CA GLU A 399 -18.73 14.20 -16.19
C GLU A 399 -20.04 14.08 -17.00
N TRP A 400 -20.82 13.02 -16.79
CA TRP A 400 -22.15 12.90 -17.42
C TRP A 400 -23.09 14.04 -16.99
N LYS A 401 -23.17 14.38 -15.70
CA LYS A 401 -23.99 15.52 -15.22
C LYS A 401 -23.54 16.84 -15.88
N ASN A 402 -22.23 17.07 -15.99
CA ASN A 402 -21.67 18.26 -16.64
C ASN A 402 -22.11 18.40 -18.10
N THR A 403 -22.25 17.28 -18.84
CA THR A 403 -22.76 17.33 -20.24
C THR A 403 -24.23 17.77 -20.33
N ARG A 404 -25.00 17.66 -19.24
CA ARG A 404 -26.46 17.85 -19.27
C ARG A 404 -26.93 19.13 -18.59
N GLU A 405 -26.27 19.56 -17.52
CA GLU A 405 -26.74 20.71 -16.73
C GLU A 405 -26.86 22.01 -17.55
N LEU A 406 -25.83 22.34 -18.32
CA LEU A 406 -25.81 23.57 -19.12
C LEU A 406 -26.80 23.51 -20.29
N PRO A 407 -26.82 22.48 -21.16
CA PRO A 407 -27.82 22.35 -22.22
C PRO A 407 -29.26 22.38 -21.70
N THR A 408 -29.53 21.72 -20.57
CA THR A 408 -30.88 21.71 -20.00
C THR A 408 -31.34 23.10 -19.59
N ARG A 409 -30.44 23.98 -19.11
CA ARG A 409 -30.77 25.38 -18.82
C ARG A 409 -31.13 26.17 -20.07
N PHE A 410 -30.38 25.98 -21.17
CA PHE A 410 -30.69 26.62 -22.46
C PHE A 410 -32.01 26.11 -23.07
N LEU A 411 -32.33 24.83 -22.91
CA LEU A 411 -33.59 24.27 -23.41
C LEU A 411 -34.79 24.76 -22.58
N ARG A 412 -34.65 24.87 -21.25
CA ARG A 412 -35.72 25.39 -20.39
C ARG A 412 -36.04 26.87 -20.65
N SER A 413 -35.07 27.67 -21.09
CA SER A 413 -35.32 29.09 -21.32
C SER A 413 -36.29 29.35 -22.48
N VAL A 414 -36.28 28.50 -23.52
CA VAL A 414 -37.17 28.62 -24.69
C VAL A 414 -38.46 27.80 -24.55
N GLN A 415 -38.47 26.78 -23.68
CA GLN A 415 -39.62 25.90 -23.52
C GLN A 415 -40.87 26.66 -23.03
N GLY A 416 -40.73 27.66 -22.15
CA GLY A 416 -41.85 28.49 -21.68
C GLY A 416 -42.50 29.28 -22.83
N ASP A 417 -41.69 29.97 -23.63
CA ASP A 417 -42.18 30.78 -24.75
C ASP A 417 -42.85 29.92 -25.84
N LEU A 418 -42.40 28.67 -26.02
CA LEU A 418 -43.02 27.72 -26.95
C LEU A 418 -44.38 27.20 -26.47
N GLU A 419 -44.59 27.11 -25.16
CA GLU A 419 -45.86 26.66 -24.58
C GLU A 419 -46.98 27.72 -24.71
N GLU A 420 -46.61 28.99 -24.76
CA GLU A 420 -47.53 30.14 -24.87
C GLU A 420 -47.99 30.42 -26.31
N LEU A 421 -47.42 29.75 -27.31
CA LEU A 421 -47.78 29.96 -28.72
C LEU A 421 -49.25 29.55 -29.02
N PRO A 422 -50.04 30.41 -29.70
CA PRO A 422 -51.44 30.13 -30.02
C PRO A 422 -51.61 29.01 -31.07
N SER A 423 -50.63 28.84 -31.96
CA SER A 423 -50.60 27.78 -32.98
C SER A 423 -49.15 27.44 -33.34
N GLY A 424 -48.79 26.15 -33.35
CA GLY A 424 -47.43 25.69 -33.67
C GLY A 424 -46.91 24.60 -32.72
N PRO A 425 -45.62 24.26 -32.80
CA PRO A 425 -44.99 23.28 -31.94
C PRO A 425 -44.86 23.79 -30.50
N ARG A 426 -45.46 23.08 -29.54
CA ARG A 426 -45.42 23.40 -28.10
C ARG A 426 -44.18 22.88 -27.36
N GLY A 427 -43.19 22.38 -28.09
CA GLY A 427 -42.00 21.78 -27.50
C GLY A 427 -40.79 21.97 -28.39
N ILE A 428 -39.62 22.05 -27.77
CA ILE A 428 -38.36 22.33 -28.47
C ILE A 428 -37.98 21.27 -29.52
N VAL A 429 -38.28 20.00 -29.27
CA VAL A 429 -37.99 18.89 -30.20
C VAL A 429 -38.78 19.07 -31.52
N PRO A 430 -40.14 19.15 -31.51
CA PRO A 430 -40.89 19.46 -32.73
C PRO A 430 -40.50 20.78 -33.40
N ALA A 431 -40.15 21.80 -32.62
CA ALA A 431 -39.80 23.11 -33.14
C ALA A 431 -38.48 23.08 -33.92
N LEU A 432 -37.42 22.47 -33.36
CA LEU A 432 -36.15 22.29 -34.07
C LEU A 432 -36.27 21.31 -35.23
N TYR A 433 -37.06 20.24 -35.08
CA TYR A 433 -37.34 19.30 -36.17
C TYR A 433 -37.97 20.02 -37.37
N HIS A 434 -38.96 20.89 -37.13
CA HIS A 434 -39.59 21.72 -38.17
C HIS A 434 -38.55 22.65 -38.83
N THR A 435 -37.67 23.28 -38.05
CA THR A 435 -36.60 24.14 -38.59
C THR A 435 -35.66 23.37 -39.51
N VAL A 436 -35.28 22.15 -39.14
CA VAL A 436 -34.40 21.31 -39.99
C VAL A 436 -35.07 20.97 -41.32
N VAL A 437 -36.35 20.58 -41.30
CA VAL A 437 -37.05 20.09 -42.50
C VAL A 437 -37.49 21.23 -43.42
N THR A 438 -37.89 22.36 -42.86
CA THR A 438 -38.51 23.46 -43.62
C THR A 438 -37.61 24.68 -43.81
N GLY A 439 -36.52 24.77 -43.05
CA GLY A 439 -35.68 25.98 -42.97
C GLY A 439 -36.36 27.16 -42.26
N HIS A 440 -37.61 27.01 -41.80
CA HIS A 440 -38.35 28.05 -41.09
C HIS A 440 -38.24 27.86 -39.57
N ALA A 441 -37.73 28.86 -38.87
CA ALA A 441 -37.73 28.91 -37.41
C ALA A 441 -38.92 29.77 -36.91
N TYR A 442 -39.71 29.23 -35.98
CA TYR A 442 -40.76 30.00 -35.30
C TYR A 442 -40.16 31.14 -34.47
N GLU A 443 -40.91 32.22 -34.27
CA GLU A 443 -40.43 33.45 -33.62
C GLU A 443 -39.69 33.19 -32.28
N PRO A 444 -40.22 32.40 -31.32
CA PRO A 444 -39.51 32.14 -30.06
C PRO A 444 -38.19 31.38 -30.25
N VAL A 445 -38.12 30.48 -31.24
CA VAL A 445 -36.88 29.75 -31.56
C VAL A 445 -35.88 30.69 -32.23
N ARG A 446 -36.35 31.61 -33.08
CA ARG A 446 -35.50 32.60 -33.76
C ARG A 446 -34.88 33.56 -32.75
N GLU A 447 -35.69 34.18 -31.88
CA GLU A 447 -35.24 35.05 -30.80
C GLU A 447 -34.27 34.30 -29.87
N TRP A 448 -34.59 33.06 -29.52
CA TRP A 448 -33.69 32.23 -28.71
C TRP A 448 -32.35 31.97 -29.40
N LEU A 449 -32.32 31.61 -30.68
CA LEU A 449 -31.08 31.33 -31.42
C LEU A 449 -30.19 32.58 -31.58
N VAL A 450 -30.80 33.73 -31.86
CA VAL A 450 -30.07 34.97 -32.17
C VAL A 450 -29.69 35.74 -30.90
N ASP A 451 -30.61 35.90 -29.95
CA ASP A 451 -30.45 36.81 -28.82
C ASP A 451 -30.03 36.10 -27.52
N SER A 452 -30.60 34.92 -27.23
CA SER A 452 -30.35 34.22 -25.96
C SER A 452 -29.16 33.26 -26.02
N LEU A 453 -29.17 32.33 -26.97
CA LEU A 453 -28.10 31.37 -27.17
C LEU A 453 -26.91 32.07 -27.84
N ALA A 454 -27.14 32.66 -29.02
CA ALA A 454 -26.13 33.34 -29.83
C ALA A 454 -24.85 32.50 -30.04
N GLU A 455 -23.83 33.08 -30.69
CA GLU A 455 -22.55 32.40 -30.90
C GLU A 455 -21.85 32.04 -29.57
N ARG A 456 -21.96 32.91 -28.56
CA ARG A 456 -21.28 32.72 -27.27
C ARG A 456 -21.87 31.58 -26.45
N GLY A 457 -23.20 31.45 -26.41
CA GLY A 457 -23.89 30.36 -25.71
C GLY A 457 -23.68 29.03 -26.43
N HIS A 458 -23.74 29.03 -27.77
CA HIS A 458 -23.38 27.87 -28.59
C HIS A 458 -21.97 27.35 -28.27
N LYS A 459 -20.93 28.21 -28.31
CA LYS A 459 -19.55 27.79 -27.99
C LYS A 459 -19.40 27.19 -26.59
N ARG A 460 -20.17 27.67 -25.62
CA ARG A 460 -20.17 27.12 -24.24
C ARG A 460 -20.89 25.78 -24.17
N TRP A 461 -22.03 25.65 -24.85
CA TRP A 461 -22.75 24.39 -24.97
C TRP A 461 -21.84 23.33 -25.62
N ASP A 462 -21.31 23.64 -26.80
CA ASP A 462 -20.42 22.78 -27.57
C ASP A 462 -19.26 22.27 -26.72
N LYS A 463 -18.51 23.21 -26.11
CA LYS A 463 -17.39 22.87 -25.23
C LYS A 463 -17.80 21.98 -24.05
N ALA A 464 -18.95 22.25 -23.41
CA ALA A 464 -19.40 21.47 -22.26
C ALA A 464 -19.78 20.03 -22.63
N VAL A 465 -20.48 19.84 -23.74
CA VAL A 465 -20.92 18.51 -24.19
C VAL A 465 -19.76 17.72 -24.77
N VAL A 466 -18.98 18.29 -25.69
CA VAL A 466 -17.83 17.60 -26.32
C VAL A 466 -16.82 17.21 -25.26
N SER A 467 -16.38 18.16 -24.42
CA SER A 467 -15.39 17.86 -23.38
C SER A 467 -15.88 16.82 -22.39
N GLY A 468 -17.16 16.88 -21.96
CA GLY A 468 -17.69 15.92 -21.00
C GLY A 468 -17.85 14.52 -21.59
N LEU A 469 -18.28 14.39 -22.85
CA LEU A 469 -18.38 13.09 -23.54
C LEU A 469 -17.01 12.49 -23.86
N GLU A 470 -16.03 13.31 -24.27
CA GLU A 470 -14.65 12.86 -24.48
C GLU A 470 -14.00 12.38 -23.18
N ASN A 471 -14.19 13.12 -22.08
CA ASN A 471 -13.72 12.72 -20.75
C ASN A 471 -14.39 11.42 -20.30
N LEU A 472 -15.71 11.28 -20.51
CA LEU A 472 -16.46 10.08 -20.15
C LEU A 472 -15.98 8.87 -20.97
N ARG A 473 -15.69 9.04 -22.26
CA ARG A 473 -15.08 8.02 -23.11
C ARG A 473 -13.73 7.57 -22.55
N SER A 474 -12.83 8.50 -22.25
CA SER A 474 -11.51 8.18 -21.69
C SER A 474 -11.63 7.50 -20.32
N LEU A 475 -12.50 7.98 -19.43
CA LEU A 475 -12.76 7.33 -18.13
C LEU A 475 -13.20 5.87 -18.29
N VAL A 476 -14.06 5.56 -19.25
CA VAL A 476 -14.53 4.19 -19.48
C VAL A 476 -13.44 3.30 -20.07
N HIS A 477 -12.80 3.75 -21.15
CA HIS A 477 -11.83 2.96 -21.91
C HIS A 477 -10.45 2.85 -21.24
N GLU A 478 -9.96 3.92 -20.61
CA GLU A 478 -8.59 3.98 -20.04
C GLU A 478 -8.55 3.60 -18.56
N ASN A 479 -9.64 3.83 -17.81
CA ASN A 479 -9.66 3.63 -16.36
C ASN A 479 -10.59 2.48 -15.95
N PHE A 480 -11.88 2.54 -16.31
CA PHE A 480 -12.91 1.62 -15.81
C PHE A 480 -12.74 0.20 -16.33
N LEU A 481 -12.74 -0.01 -17.65
CA LEU A 481 -12.64 -1.35 -18.25
C LEU A 481 -11.31 -2.04 -17.90
N PRO A 482 -10.13 -1.39 -17.99
CA PRO A 482 -8.87 -2.02 -17.60
C PRO A 482 -8.81 -2.39 -16.11
N ALA A 483 -9.49 -1.65 -15.22
CA ALA A 483 -9.57 -2.01 -13.81
C ALA A 483 -10.44 -3.26 -13.58
N LEU A 484 -11.53 -3.41 -14.33
CA LEU A 484 -12.39 -4.60 -14.30
C LEU A 484 -11.67 -5.84 -14.84
N GLU A 485 -10.90 -5.71 -15.91
CA GLU A 485 -10.08 -6.81 -16.47
C GLU A 485 -9.07 -7.32 -15.44
N ARG A 486 -8.39 -6.41 -14.72
CA ARG A 486 -7.47 -6.80 -13.62
C ARG A 486 -8.20 -7.48 -12.48
N CYS A 487 -9.40 -7.01 -12.11
CA CYS A 487 -10.24 -7.69 -11.12
C CYS A 487 -10.59 -9.11 -11.57
N ALA A 488 -10.95 -9.29 -12.85
CA ALA A 488 -11.27 -10.61 -13.41
C ALA A 488 -10.07 -11.56 -13.38
N ILE A 489 -8.86 -11.08 -13.67
CA ILE A 489 -7.62 -11.88 -13.60
C ILE A 489 -7.35 -12.32 -12.16
N ILE A 490 -7.44 -11.40 -11.20
CA ILE A 490 -7.24 -11.69 -9.78
C ILE A 490 -8.28 -12.71 -9.29
N LEU A 491 -9.56 -12.47 -9.54
CA LEU A 491 -10.65 -13.36 -9.13
C LEU A 491 -10.53 -14.73 -9.80
N SER A 492 -10.08 -14.81 -11.06
CA SER A 492 -9.84 -16.09 -11.74
C SER A 492 -8.73 -16.89 -11.06
N ARG A 493 -7.68 -16.22 -10.57
CA ARG A 493 -6.62 -16.85 -9.80
C ARG A 493 -7.09 -17.32 -8.43
N LEU A 494 -7.86 -16.49 -7.71
CA LEU A 494 -8.50 -16.87 -6.44
C LEU A 494 -9.44 -18.06 -6.62
N ARG A 495 -10.20 -18.10 -7.72
CA ARG A 495 -11.04 -19.26 -8.08
C ARG A 495 -10.21 -20.53 -8.28
N GLY A 496 -9.07 -20.43 -8.96
CA GLY A 496 -8.14 -21.55 -9.13
C GLY A 496 -7.57 -22.06 -7.79
N LEU A 497 -7.27 -21.15 -6.86
CA LEU A 497 -6.84 -21.51 -5.50
C LEU A 497 -7.94 -22.20 -4.71
N ALA A 498 -9.18 -21.70 -4.76
CA ALA A 498 -10.32 -22.36 -4.14
C ALA A 498 -10.55 -23.77 -4.71
N GLN A 499 -10.46 -23.94 -6.02
CA GLN A 499 -10.59 -25.26 -6.66
C GLN A 499 -9.49 -26.24 -6.26
N PHE A 500 -8.25 -25.75 -6.13
CA PHE A 500 -7.13 -26.59 -5.73
C PHE A 500 -7.22 -27.03 -4.27
N HIS A 501 -7.96 -26.29 -3.44
CA HIS A 501 -8.09 -26.52 -2.01
C HIS A 501 -9.53 -26.79 -1.58
N ASP A 502 -10.35 -27.34 -2.47
CA ASP A 502 -11.79 -27.57 -2.23
C ASP A 502 -12.05 -28.44 -0.97
N ASP A 503 -11.09 -29.26 -0.58
CA ASP A 503 -11.14 -30.12 0.62
C ASP A 503 -10.70 -29.42 1.94
N ARG A 504 -10.23 -28.17 1.88
CA ARG A 504 -9.70 -27.46 3.05
C ARG A 504 -10.51 -26.23 3.43
N ASP A 505 -11.06 -26.24 4.64
CA ASP A 505 -11.83 -25.12 5.20
C ASP A 505 -10.96 -23.93 5.67
N ASP A 506 -9.62 -24.02 5.61
CA ASP A 506 -8.72 -23.02 6.19
C ASP A 506 -8.58 -21.73 5.37
N ILE A 507 -9.01 -21.75 4.11
CA ILE A 507 -8.90 -20.61 3.19
C ILE A 507 -10.01 -19.57 3.41
N GLY A 508 -11.18 -19.99 3.91
CA GLY A 508 -12.27 -19.10 4.27
C GLY A 508 -13.09 -18.54 3.11
N TYR A 509 -12.98 -19.09 1.90
CA TYR A 509 -13.87 -18.77 0.78
C TYR A 509 -14.09 -19.94 -0.16
N SER A 510 -15.19 -19.90 -0.93
CA SER A 510 -15.58 -20.96 -1.86
C SER A 510 -15.49 -20.57 -3.33
N VAL A 511 -15.46 -21.58 -4.21
CA VAL A 511 -15.54 -21.40 -5.67
C VAL A 511 -16.84 -20.65 -6.05
N THR A 512 -17.95 -20.94 -5.38
CA THR A 512 -19.26 -20.32 -5.67
C THR A 512 -19.29 -18.82 -5.36
N GLN A 513 -18.67 -18.40 -4.24
CA GLN A 513 -18.53 -16.98 -3.88
C GLN A 513 -17.71 -16.22 -4.92
N ILE A 514 -16.57 -16.76 -5.35
CA ILE A 514 -15.71 -16.12 -6.36
C ILE A 514 -16.38 -16.11 -7.73
N SER A 515 -17.09 -17.18 -8.12
CA SER A 515 -17.87 -17.21 -9.36
C SER A 515 -18.95 -16.12 -9.39
N ARG A 516 -19.65 -15.88 -8.27
CA ARG A 516 -20.60 -14.76 -8.17
C ARG A 516 -19.93 -13.40 -8.36
N LEU A 517 -18.73 -13.19 -7.81
CA LEU A 517 -17.98 -11.95 -8.03
C LEU A 517 -17.56 -11.78 -9.50
N LEU A 518 -17.10 -12.85 -10.15
CA LEU A 518 -16.77 -12.84 -11.58
C LEU A 518 -17.99 -12.49 -12.44
N ASP A 519 -19.17 -13.01 -12.11
CA ASP A 519 -20.41 -12.67 -12.82
C ASP A 519 -20.76 -11.17 -12.69
N ILE A 520 -20.57 -10.58 -11.50
CA ILE A 520 -20.81 -9.14 -11.28
C ILE A 520 -19.80 -8.30 -12.05
N ILE A 521 -18.52 -8.69 -12.06
CA ILE A 521 -17.50 -8.02 -12.88
C ILE A 521 -17.85 -8.11 -14.37
N GLY A 522 -18.33 -9.27 -14.85
CA GLY A 522 -18.82 -9.42 -16.21
C GLY A 522 -19.99 -8.48 -16.53
N CYS A 523 -20.90 -8.27 -15.58
CA CYS A 523 -22.00 -7.31 -15.71
C CYS A 523 -21.50 -5.87 -15.82
N LEU A 524 -20.54 -5.49 -14.97
CA LEU A 524 -19.91 -4.18 -15.01
C LEU A 524 -19.18 -3.95 -16.34
N SER A 525 -18.49 -4.97 -16.88
CA SER A 525 -17.84 -4.89 -18.19
C SER A 525 -18.86 -4.70 -19.32
N LEU A 526 -19.97 -5.45 -19.30
CA LEU A 526 -21.05 -5.30 -20.29
C LEU A 526 -21.64 -3.89 -20.26
N VAL A 527 -21.95 -3.38 -19.07
CA VAL A 527 -22.46 -2.01 -18.90
C VAL A 527 -21.42 -0.98 -19.35
N GLY A 528 -20.14 -1.18 -19.01
CA GLY A 528 -19.04 -0.31 -19.47
C GLY A 528 -18.95 -0.23 -20.99
N HIS A 529 -19.05 -1.36 -21.70
CA HIS A 529 -19.06 -1.37 -23.16
C HIS A 529 -20.31 -0.71 -23.75
N LYS A 530 -21.49 -0.90 -23.15
CA LYS A 530 -22.73 -0.22 -23.58
C LYS A 530 -22.66 1.29 -23.40
N ILE A 531 -22.12 1.75 -22.26
CA ILE A 531 -21.86 3.18 -22.02
C ILE A 531 -20.90 3.71 -23.07
N LEU A 532 -19.78 3.02 -23.33
CA LEU A 532 -18.80 3.45 -24.32
C LEU A 532 -19.42 3.58 -25.72
N SER A 533 -20.23 2.60 -26.14
CA SER A 533 -20.95 2.65 -27.41
C SER A 533 -21.88 3.87 -27.47
N ASN A 534 -22.71 4.06 -26.44
CA ASN A 534 -23.66 5.17 -26.39
C ASN A 534 -22.97 6.54 -26.36
N VAL A 535 -21.83 6.66 -25.67
CA VAL A 535 -21.03 7.91 -25.65
C VAL A 535 -20.46 8.22 -27.04
N MET A 536 -19.92 7.21 -27.72
CA MET A 536 -19.37 7.38 -29.07
C MET A 536 -20.46 7.77 -30.07
N ASP A 537 -21.60 7.09 -30.02
CA ASP A 537 -22.76 7.39 -30.87
C ASP A 537 -23.25 8.82 -30.60
N GLU A 538 -23.45 9.18 -29.32
CA GLU A 538 -23.92 10.52 -28.95
C GLU A 538 -22.96 11.63 -29.39
N LEU A 539 -21.65 11.41 -29.25
CA LEU A 539 -20.62 12.38 -29.65
C LEU A 539 -20.64 12.63 -31.16
N GLU A 540 -20.79 11.59 -31.97
CA GLU A 540 -20.91 11.72 -33.42
C GLU A 540 -22.16 12.52 -33.82
N HIS A 541 -23.31 12.18 -33.24
CA HIS A 541 -24.57 12.86 -33.52
C HIS A 541 -24.58 14.31 -33.00
N PHE A 542 -23.98 14.56 -31.84
CA PHE A 542 -23.85 15.90 -31.28
C PHE A 542 -22.98 16.80 -32.15
N ASN A 543 -21.86 16.31 -32.69
CA ASN A 543 -20.99 17.11 -33.55
C ASN A 543 -21.71 17.57 -34.83
N ALA A 544 -22.51 16.68 -35.44
CA ALA A 544 -23.36 17.03 -36.57
C ALA A 544 -24.41 18.09 -36.17
N PHE A 545 -25.10 17.88 -35.05
CA PHE A 545 -26.08 18.83 -34.51
C PHE A 545 -25.46 20.19 -34.16
N SER A 546 -24.30 20.23 -33.50
CA SER A 546 -23.62 21.45 -33.08
C SER A 546 -23.18 22.28 -34.30
N THR A 547 -22.68 21.62 -35.34
CA THR A 547 -22.31 22.26 -36.61
C THR A 547 -23.53 22.86 -37.30
N TRP A 548 -24.63 22.11 -37.35
CA TRP A 548 -25.90 22.61 -37.89
C TRP A 548 -26.47 23.77 -37.06
N LEU A 549 -26.43 23.68 -35.73
CA LEU A 549 -26.95 24.71 -34.84
C LEU A 549 -26.14 26.02 -34.99
N ARG A 550 -24.81 25.91 -35.08
CA ARG A 550 -23.92 27.04 -35.38
C ARG A 550 -24.29 27.70 -36.71
N PHE A 551 -24.53 26.89 -37.73
CA PHE A 551 -24.95 27.35 -39.06
C PHE A 551 -26.29 28.09 -39.02
N GLN A 552 -27.29 27.58 -38.30
CA GLN A 552 -28.59 28.24 -38.17
C GLN A 552 -28.48 29.58 -37.45
N ILE A 553 -27.63 29.68 -36.42
CA ILE A 553 -27.36 30.96 -35.73
C ILE A 553 -26.75 31.97 -36.71
N ASP A 554 -25.75 31.58 -37.51
CA ASP A 554 -25.14 32.47 -38.51
C ASP A 554 -26.14 32.89 -39.58
N ARG A 555 -26.93 31.96 -40.10
CA ARG A 555 -27.92 32.22 -41.15
C ARG A 555 -29.01 33.19 -40.69
N LEU A 556 -29.52 33.03 -39.47
CA LEU A 556 -30.57 33.88 -38.92
C LEU A 556 -30.05 35.25 -38.45
N ALA A 557 -28.76 35.35 -38.11
CA ALA A 557 -28.11 36.60 -37.72
C ALA A 557 -27.54 37.41 -38.90
N SER A 558 -27.33 36.79 -40.08
CA SER A 558 -26.71 37.42 -41.25
C SER A 558 -27.69 38.18 -42.14
N SER A 559 -27.21 39.26 -42.77
CA SER A 559 -27.95 39.98 -43.81
C SER A 559 -27.85 39.31 -45.19
N SER A 560 -28.76 39.65 -46.10
CA SER A 560 -29.11 38.90 -47.32
C SER A 560 -27.98 38.54 -48.29
N THR A 561 -26.82 39.20 -48.26
CA THR A 561 -25.68 38.90 -49.15
C THR A 561 -24.75 37.81 -48.63
N ALA A 562 -24.71 37.54 -47.32
CA ALA A 562 -23.92 36.45 -46.73
C ALA A 562 -24.69 35.10 -46.72
N ALA A 563 -25.96 35.11 -47.11
CA ALA A 563 -26.83 33.94 -47.13
C ALA A 563 -26.49 32.97 -48.28
N ASP A 564 -26.02 33.47 -49.44
CA ASP A 564 -25.71 32.63 -50.60
C ASP A 564 -24.50 31.71 -50.35
N GLU A 565 -23.42 32.20 -49.71
CA GLU A 565 -22.25 31.38 -49.32
C GLU A 565 -22.59 30.34 -48.22
N LEU A 566 -23.58 30.65 -47.38
CA LEU A 566 -24.08 29.73 -46.36
C LEU A 566 -24.91 28.60 -46.99
N THR A 567 -25.56 28.85 -48.12
CA THR A 567 -26.41 27.86 -48.81
C THR A 567 -25.59 26.68 -49.37
N GLU A 568 -24.36 26.91 -49.84
CA GLU A 568 -23.45 25.83 -50.27
C GLU A 568 -22.98 24.95 -49.10
N LYS A 569 -22.76 25.55 -47.91
CA LYS A 569 -22.41 24.81 -46.69
C LYS A 569 -23.57 23.96 -46.18
N GLU A 570 -24.80 24.43 -46.35
CA GLU A 570 -26.02 23.69 -45.98
C GLU A 570 -26.13 22.34 -46.72
N ALA A 571 -25.75 22.30 -48.01
CA ALA A 571 -25.77 21.08 -48.83
C ALA A 571 -24.80 19.98 -48.35
N THR A 572 -23.83 20.32 -47.50
CA THR A 572 -22.85 19.38 -46.93
C THR A 572 -23.23 18.84 -45.56
N LEU A 573 -24.31 19.35 -44.94
CA LEU A 573 -24.73 18.96 -43.60
C LEU A 573 -25.47 17.61 -43.61
N ASP A 574 -25.05 16.72 -42.70
CA ASP A 574 -25.73 15.44 -42.48
C ASP A 574 -27.04 15.64 -41.70
N THR A 575 -28.08 15.95 -42.45
CA THR A 575 -29.43 16.21 -41.92
C THR A 575 -29.99 15.00 -41.18
N SER A 576 -29.62 13.78 -41.58
CA SER A 576 -30.08 12.54 -40.93
C SER A 576 -29.55 12.44 -39.50
N LYS A 577 -28.26 12.71 -39.29
CA LYS A 577 -27.66 12.70 -37.95
C LYS A 577 -28.20 13.82 -37.06
N VAL A 578 -28.43 14.99 -37.63
CA VAL A 578 -29.04 16.13 -36.91
C VAL A 578 -30.43 15.79 -36.39
N LEU A 579 -31.30 15.23 -37.25
CA LEU A 579 -32.65 14.81 -36.86
C LEU A 579 -32.61 13.72 -35.78
N THR A 580 -31.74 12.73 -35.96
CA THR A 580 -31.55 11.66 -34.97
C THR A 580 -31.12 12.21 -33.61
N TYR A 581 -30.24 13.22 -33.59
CA TYR A 581 -29.86 13.89 -32.34
C TYR A 581 -31.04 14.59 -31.67
N ILE A 582 -31.80 15.37 -32.45
CA ILE A 582 -32.96 16.14 -31.96
C ILE A 582 -34.02 15.20 -31.35
N GLU A 583 -34.32 14.08 -32.00
CA GLU A 583 -35.32 13.13 -31.52
C GLU A 583 -34.84 12.29 -30.33
N ARG A 584 -33.60 11.81 -30.36
CA ARG A 584 -33.13 10.75 -29.45
C ARG A 584 -32.27 11.24 -28.29
N TYR A 585 -31.55 12.35 -28.43
CA TYR A 585 -30.50 12.76 -27.47
C TYR A 585 -30.70 14.15 -26.86
N LEU A 586 -31.50 15.02 -27.50
CA LEU A 586 -31.64 16.42 -27.10
C LEU A 586 -32.25 16.59 -25.70
N THR A 587 -33.34 15.88 -25.41
CA THR A 587 -34.06 15.98 -24.12
C THR A 587 -33.64 14.92 -23.11
N SER A 588 -33.40 13.69 -23.56
CA SER A 588 -32.94 12.57 -22.74
C SER A 588 -31.84 11.81 -23.46
N SER A 589 -30.70 11.56 -22.80
CA SER A 589 -29.68 10.66 -23.35
C SER A 589 -30.00 9.21 -23.02
N PRO A 590 -29.74 8.22 -23.90
CA PRO A 590 -29.73 6.81 -23.54
C PRO A 590 -28.82 6.47 -22.35
N LEU A 591 -27.83 7.33 -22.04
CA LEU A 591 -26.94 7.17 -20.89
C LEU A 591 -27.64 7.36 -19.54
N HIS A 592 -28.82 7.99 -19.50
CA HIS A 592 -29.57 8.22 -18.25
C HIS A 592 -29.83 6.92 -17.48
N VAL A 593 -30.06 5.82 -18.20
CA VAL A 593 -30.30 4.47 -17.64
C VAL A 593 -29.16 4.01 -16.71
N TYR A 594 -27.93 4.47 -16.98
CA TYR A 594 -26.74 4.03 -16.26
C TYR A 594 -26.33 4.96 -15.10
N PHE A 595 -26.78 6.23 -15.11
CA PHE A 595 -26.29 7.30 -14.23
C PHE A 595 -27.38 8.08 -13.47
N ASP A 596 -28.65 7.93 -13.85
CA ASP A 596 -29.77 8.60 -13.19
C ASP A 596 -29.95 8.16 -11.74
N GLU A 597 -30.60 9.02 -10.95
CA GLU A 597 -30.93 8.72 -9.57
C GLU A 597 -31.94 7.57 -9.48
N VAL A 598 -31.50 6.45 -8.88
CA VAL A 598 -32.36 5.30 -8.60
C VAL A 598 -32.98 5.46 -7.21
N SER A 599 -34.30 5.21 -7.11
CA SER A 599 -35.00 5.28 -5.83
C SER A 599 -34.47 4.21 -4.84
N GLN A 600 -34.45 4.51 -3.54
CA GLN A 600 -34.03 3.53 -2.53
C GLN A 600 -34.94 2.29 -2.49
N GLN A 601 -36.20 2.41 -2.94
CA GLN A 601 -37.15 1.30 -2.99
C GLN A 601 -36.79 0.32 -4.12
N ASP A 602 -36.51 0.84 -5.33
CA ASP A 602 -36.07 0.04 -6.47
C ASP A 602 -34.72 -0.64 -6.17
N TRP A 603 -33.83 0.09 -5.49
CA TRP A 603 -32.54 -0.43 -5.04
C TRP A 603 -32.69 -1.67 -4.16
N ARG A 604 -33.59 -1.62 -3.16
CA ARG A 604 -33.83 -2.75 -2.25
C ARG A 604 -34.55 -3.91 -2.94
N ALA A 605 -35.51 -3.62 -3.81
CA ALA A 605 -36.26 -4.64 -4.54
C ALA A 605 -35.36 -5.45 -5.49
N ASP A 606 -34.45 -4.78 -6.19
CA ASP A 606 -33.48 -5.46 -7.05
C ASP A 606 -32.44 -6.23 -6.23
N LEU A 607 -31.96 -5.69 -5.10
CA LEU A 607 -31.02 -6.39 -4.23
C LEU A 607 -31.59 -7.74 -3.71
N ALA A 608 -32.84 -7.76 -3.26
CA ALA A 608 -33.48 -8.97 -2.73
C ALA A 608 -33.60 -10.09 -3.78
N HIS A 609 -33.76 -9.73 -5.06
CA HIS A 609 -33.86 -10.71 -6.14
C HIS A 609 -32.52 -11.34 -6.53
N LEU A 610 -31.40 -10.70 -6.19
CA LEU A 610 -30.05 -11.17 -6.53
C LEU A 610 -29.54 -12.28 -5.61
N GLU A 611 -30.26 -12.58 -4.53
CA GLU A 611 -29.92 -13.63 -3.59
C GLU A 611 -30.30 -15.03 -4.08
N ASP A 612 -31.13 -15.14 -5.14
CA ASP A 612 -31.69 -16.40 -5.67
C ASP A 612 -30.72 -17.27 -6.52
N GLY A 613 -29.42 -16.95 -6.56
CA GLY A 613 -28.39 -17.84 -7.13
C GLY A 613 -28.39 -18.02 -8.67
N VAL A 614 -29.21 -17.27 -9.40
CA VAL A 614 -29.22 -17.28 -10.88
C VAL A 614 -28.08 -16.44 -11.45
N GLY A 615 -27.51 -16.85 -12.59
CA GLY A 615 -26.41 -16.15 -13.27
C GLY A 615 -26.77 -14.71 -13.64
N LEU A 616 -26.19 -13.75 -12.93
CA LEU A 616 -26.53 -12.32 -12.99
C LEU A 616 -26.40 -11.71 -14.39
N LEU A 617 -25.37 -12.12 -15.13
CA LEU A 617 -25.09 -11.63 -16.49
C LEU A 617 -26.26 -11.89 -17.44
N SER A 618 -26.86 -13.08 -17.37
CA SER A 618 -27.99 -13.45 -18.21
C SER A 618 -29.25 -12.63 -17.90
N ILE A 619 -29.45 -12.32 -16.61
CA ILE A 619 -30.55 -11.47 -16.17
C ILE A 619 -30.34 -10.05 -16.69
N LEU A 620 -29.13 -9.50 -16.54
CA LEU A 620 -28.81 -8.16 -17.00
C LEU A 620 -28.98 -8.02 -18.52
N ASP A 621 -28.45 -8.95 -19.32
CA ASP A 621 -28.64 -8.92 -20.78
C ASP A 621 -30.13 -8.97 -21.16
N ALA A 622 -30.92 -9.83 -20.50
CA ALA A 622 -32.36 -9.87 -20.72
C ALA A 622 -33.07 -8.55 -20.33
N GLN A 623 -32.64 -7.89 -19.25
CA GLN A 623 -33.21 -6.60 -18.83
C GLN A 623 -32.82 -5.46 -19.78
N LEU A 624 -31.58 -5.44 -20.27
CA LEU A 624 -31.12 -4.47 -21.27
C LEU A 624 -31.91 -4.62 -22.57
N ARG A 625 -32.12 -5.84 -23.05
CA ARG A 625 -32.95 -6.09 -24.26
C ARG A 625 -34.41 -5.68 -24.06
N LYS A 626 -34.99 -5.94 -22.89
CA LYS A 626 -36.34 -5.47 -22.54
C LYS A 626 -36.42 -3.95 -22.60
N GLN A 627 -35.42 -3.26 -22.05
CA GLN A 627 -35.34 -1.81 -22.06
C GLN A 627 -35.18 -1.24 -23.47
N GLU A 628 -34.32 -1.83 -24.30
CA GLU A 628 -34.17 -1.48 -25.73
C GLU A 628 -35.49 -1.67 -26.50
N SER A 629 -36.32 -2.64 -26.11
CA SER A 629 -37.66 -2.88 -26.70
C SER A 629 -38.80 -2.03 -26.11
N GLY A 630 -38.51 -1.11 -25.17
CA GLY A 630 -39.50 -0.26 -24.52
C GLY A 630 -40.37 -0.95 -23.45
N GLN A 631 -39.97 -2.15 -22.99
CA GLN A 631 -40.67 -2.89 -21.93
C GLN A 631 -40.20 -2.48 -20.54
N ALA A 632 -41.05 -2.70 -19.53
CA ALA A 632 -40.70 -2.47 -18.13
C ALA A 632 -39.50 -3.34 -17.73
N SER A 633 -38.40 -2.68 -17.38
CA SER A 633 -37.14 -3.30 -16.97
C SER A 633 -36.74 -2.83 -15.57
N ARG A 634 -35.91 -3.65 -14.91
CA ARG A 634 -35.35 -3.35 -13.58
C ARG A 634 -34.29 -2.26 -13.70
N ARG A 635 -34.57 -1.09 -13.10
CA ARG A 635 -33.75 0.11 -13.26
C ARG A 635 -32.45 0.06 -12.46
N ALA A 636 -32.46 -0.49 -11.25
CA ALA A 636 -31.26 -0.49 -10.41
C ALA A 636 -30.18 -1.42 -10.95
N LEU A 637 -30.57 -2.59 -11.47
CA LEU A 637 -29.65 -3.59 -12.02
C LEU A 637 -28.76 -3.08 -13.17
N GLN A 638 -29.25 -2.10 -13.93
CA GLN A 638 -28.52 -1.50 -15.06
C GLN A 638 -27.58 -0.38 -14.60
N HIS A 639 -27.82 0.20 -13.42
CA HIS A 639 -27.09 1.35 -12.91
C HIS A 639 -25.67 0.97 -12.45
N VAL A 640 -24.67 1.72 -12.91
CA VAL A 640 -23.24 1.42 -12.61
C VAL A 640 -22.97 1.49 -11.13
N GLY A 641 -23.48 2.53 -10.45
CA GLY A 641 -23.29 2.70 -9.01
C GLY A 641 -23.90 1.56 -8.18
N PHE A 642 -24.96 0.91 -8.68
CA PHE A 642 -25.56 -0.24 -8.02
C PHE A 642 -24.65 -1.46 -8.11
N LEU A 643 -24.20 -1.79 -9.32
CA LEU A 643 -23.29 -2.91 -9.55
C LEU A 643 -21.94 -2.73 -8.83
N VAL A 644 -21.40 -1.51 -8.80
CA VAL A 644 -20.16 -1.18 -8.06
C VAL A 644 -20.36 -1.32 -6.54
N SER A 645 -21.48 -0.85 -6.00
CA SER A 645 -21.82 -1.04 -4.58
C SER A 645 -22.00 -2.52 -4.23
N TYR A 646 -22.65 -3.27 -5.13
CA TYR A 646 -22.91 -4.69 -4.95
C TYR A 646 -21.62 -5.53 -4.99
N VAL A 647 -20.74 -5.34 -5.98
CA VAL A 647 -19.43 -6.04 -6.01
C VAL A 647 -18.58 -5.69 -4.80
N THR A 648 -18.61 -4.43 -4.35
CA THR A 648 -17.89 -3.99 -3.15
C THR A 648 -18.42 -4.70 -1.90
N THR A 649 -19.74 -4.82 -1.77
CA THR A 649 -20.39 -5.50 -0.64
C THR A 649 -20.07 -6.99 -0.62
N CYS A 650 -20.21 -7.68 -1.76
CA CYS A 650 -19.87 -9.09 -1.89
C CYS A 650 -18.37 -9.35 -1.64
N SER A 651 -17.48 -8.47 -2.13
CA SER A 651 -16.04 -8.58 -1.89
C SER A 651 -15.69 -8.34 -0.42
N ASN A 652 -16.37 -7.39 0.25
CA ASN A 652 -16.21 -7.18 1.68
C ASN A 652 -16.67 -8.38 2.51
N GLN A 653 -17.72 -9.08 2.08
CA GLN A 653 -18.12 -10.33 2.72
C GLN A 653 -17.05 -11.41 2.54
N LEU A 654 -16.50 -11.55 1.33
CA LEU A 654 -15.37 -12.45 1.07
C LEU A 654 -14.19 -12.15 2.01
N PHE A 655 -13.78 -10.88 2.12
CA PHE A 655 -12.69 -10.48 3.02
C PHE A 655 -12.98 -10.82 4.48
N LYS A 656 -14.23 -10.65 4.94
CA LYS A 656 -14.66 -11.01 6.30
C LYS A 656 -14.62 -12.51 6.54
N ASP A 657 -15.07 -13.33 5.59
CA ASP A 657 -15.08 -14.79 5.74
C ASP A 657 -13.64 -15.33 5.85
N MET A 658 -12.71 -14.80 5.04
CA MET A 658 -11.28 -15.11 5.12
C MET A 658 -10.64 -14.63 6.42
N ALA A 659 -10.99 -13.43 6.86
CA ALA A 659 -10.53 -12.88 8.12
C ALA A 659 -10.98 -13.77 9.29
N GLU A 660 -12.24 -14.21 9.31
CA GLU A 660 -12.78 -15.12 10.33
C GLU A 660 -12.11 -16.51 10.30
N ALA A 661 -11.84 -17.07 9.11
CA ALA A 661 -11.09 -18.32 9.00
C ALA A 661 -9.66 -18.19 9.59
N THR A 662 -8.96 -17.11 9.24
CA THR A 662 -7.62 -16.81 9.77
C THR A 662 -7.66 -16.55 11.27
N LYS A 663 -8.65 -15.79 11.74
CA LYS A 663 -8.85 -15.45 13.16
C LYS A 663 -9.05 -16.67 14.03
N ARG A 664 -9.77 -17.69 13.56
CA ARG A 664 -9.95 -18.97 14.28
C ARG A 664 -8.64 -19.74 14.49
N SER A 665 -7.63 -19.49 13.66
CA SER A 665 -6.33 -20.12 13.77
C SER A 665 -5.39 -19.41 14.76
N VAL A 666 -5.63 -18.14 15.08
CA VAL A 666 -4.83 -17.38 16.06
C VAL A 666 -5.03 -17.95 17.45
N ARG A 667 -3.94 -18.21 18.18
CA ARG A 667 -3.97 -18.73 19.54
C ARG A 667 -3.16 -17.87 20.48
N PHE A 668 -3.67 -17.67 21.69
CA PHE A 668 -2.92 -17.06 22.78
C PHE A 668 -2.46 -18.14 23.75
N GLY A 669 -1.15 -18.17 24.01
CA GLY A 669 -0.56 -19.05 25.00
C GLY A 669 -0.88 -18.59 26.43
N ARG A 670 -0.44 -19.39 27.41
CA ARG A 670 -0.64 -19.05 28.83
C ARG A 670 0.15 -17.80 29.22
N ALA A 671 -0.53 -16.82 29.80
CA ALA A 671 0.09 -15.61 30.33
C ALA A 671 1.06 -15.93 31.49
N VAL A 672 2.26 -15.35 31.42
CA VAL A 672 3.27 -15.41 32.48
C VAL A 672 3.31 -14.05 33.18
N ARG A 673 2.92 -14.02 34.45
CA ARG A 673 2.98 -12.82 35.29
C ARG A 673 4.42 -12.59 35.73
N LEU A 674 4.98 -11.43 35.41
CA LEU A 674 6.31 -10.98 35.78
C LEU A 674 6.19 -9.83 36.79
N SER A 675 6.90 -9.96 37.91
CA SER A 675 7.00 -8.94 38.95
C SER A 675 8.40 -8.93 39.55
N ILE A 676 8.81 -7.74 39.98
CA ILE A 676 10.04 -7.49 40.73
C ILE A 676 9.74 -6.91 42.12
N GLY A 677 8.48 -7.01 42.58
CA GLY A 677 7.99 -6.48 43.86
C GLY A 677 7.93 -4.94 43.94
N GLN A 678 8.26 -4.23 42.85
CA GLN A 678 8.32 -2.77 42.79
C GLN A 678 7.86 -2.26 41.40
N PRO A 679 7.44 -0.98 41.28
CA PRO A 679 7.00 -0.42 40.00
C PRO A 679 8.09 -0.44 38.94
N ILE A 680 7.71 -0.79 37.71
CA ILE A 680 8.62 -1.00 36.59
C ILE A 680 8.77 0.29 35.80
N THR A 681 9.98 0.84 35.74
CA THR A 681 10.24 2.09 35.02
C THR A 681 10.67 1.91 33.58
N LEU A 682 11.52 0.92 33.32
CA LEU A 682 12.03 0.62 31.98
C LEU A 682 11.72 -0.82 31.63
N MET A 683 11.40 -1.04 30.36
CA MET A 683 11.18 -2.36 29.81
C MET A 683 11.60 -2.43 28.34
N ASP A 684 12.08 -3.60 27.97
CA ASP A 684 12.30 -4.00 26.58
C ASP A 684 12.02 -5.49 26.46
N THR A 685 11.57 -5.96 25.30
CA THR A 685 11.27 -7.38 25.10
C THR A 685 11.76 -7.80 23.74
N ARG A 686 12.46 -8.94 23.69
CA ARG A 686 12.91 -9.55 22.44
C ARG A 686 12.64 -11.04 22.46
N ILE A 687 12.35 -11.59 21.29
CA ILE A 687 12.40 -13.03 21.07
C ILE A 687 13.77 -13.37 20.49
N CYS A 688 14.49 -14.28 21.13
CA CYS A 688 15.80 -14.72 20.66
C CYS A 688 15.72 -16.14 20.12
N HIS A 689 16.34 -16.37 18.96
CA HIS A 689 16.48 -17.68 18.34
C HIS A 689 17.93 -17.88 17.89
N THR A 690 18.75 -18.47 18.76
CA THR A 690 20.17 -18.69 18.47
C THR A 690 20.38 -19.96 17.65
N SER A 691 20.99 -19.82 16.46
CA SER A 691 21.31 -20.93 15.53
C SER A 691 22.53 -21.76 15.97
N LYS A 692 23.47 -21.15 16.70
CA LYS A 692 24.79 -21.74 17.01
C LYS A 692 24.77 -22.78 18.13
N ASN A 693 23.75 -22.76 18.98
CA ASN A 693 23.49 -23.77 20.00
C ASN A 693 22.08 -24.27 19.77
N ALA A 694 21.80 -25.57 19.95
CA ALA A 694 20.46 -26.15 19.86
C ALA A 694 19.53 -25.67 21.00
N SER A 695 19.61 -24.40 21.42
CA SER A 695 18.78 -23.78 22.42
C SER A 695 17.44 -23.40 21.82
N ARG A 696 16.37 -23.85 22.51
CA ARG A 696 14.99 -23.49 22.20
C ARG A 696 14.81 -21.98 22.14
N PRO A 697 13.92 -21.44 21.30
CA PRO A 697 13.61 -20.02 21.30
C PRO A 697 13.14 -19.58 22.68
N ASN A 698 13.46 -18.35 23.09
CA ASN A 698 13.05 -17.82 24.39
C ASN A 698 12.63 -16.36 24.28
N PHE A 699 11.58 -16.01 25.01
CA PHE A 699 11.21 -14.63 25.29
C PHE A 699 12.15 -14.05 26.35
N ARG A 700 12.68 -12.86 26.10
CA ARG A 700 13.55 -12.14 27.03
C ARG A 700 13.00 -10.75 27.36
N PRO A 701 12.10 -10.62 28.35
CA PRO A 701 11.77 -9.32 28.90
C PRO A 701 12.89 -8.81 29.82
N LEU A 702 13.25 -7.55 29.63
CA LEU A 702 14.09 -6.78 30.53
C LEU A 702 13.23 -5.83 31.34
N ILE A 703 13.51 -5.72 32.63
CA ILE A 703 12.74 -4.91 33.56
C ILE A 703 13.69 -4.15 34.47
N GLN A 704 13.43 -2.87 34.69
CA GLN A 704 14.14 -2.06 35.67
C GLN A 704 13.16 -1.30 36.56
N ASN A 705 13.63 -0.92 37.75
CA ASN A 705 12.91 -0.08 38.69
C ASN A 705 13.65 1.24 38.97
N ARG A 706 12.88 2.30 39.23
CA ARG A 706 13.30 3.65 39.62
C ARG A 706 14.22 3.71 40.82
N TYR A 707 13.97 2.88 41.84
CA TYR A 707 14.65 3.00 43.14
C TYR A 707 16.05 2.36 43.14
N LYS A 708 16.29 1.40 42.25
CA LYS A 708 17.58 0.69 42.14
C LYS A 708 18.16 0.86 40.75
N THR A 709 18.66 2.06 40.47
CA THR A 709 19.13 2.45 39.14
C THR A 709 20.42 1.75 38.69
N ASN A 710 21.09 1.05 39.61
CA ASN A 710 22.33 0.31 39.35
C ASN A 710 22.08 -1.19 39.10
N GLN A 711 20.83 -1.60 38.89
CA GLN A 711 20.53 -2.99 38.55
C GLN A 711 19.30 -3.11 37.64
N PHE A 712 19.26 -4.18 36.87
CA PHE A 712 18.14 -4.54 36.02
C PHE A 712 17.89 -6.05 36.08
N TYR A 713 16.68 -6.46 35.72
CA TYR A 713 16.23 -7.84 35.78
C TYR A 713 16.04 -8.37 34.36
N LEU A 714 16.61 -9.55 34.09
CA LEU A 714 16.46 -10.26 32.84
C LEU A 714 15.70 -11.55 33.09
N PHE A 715 14.54 -11.65 32.44
CA PHE A 715 13.74 -12.87 32.44
C PHE A 715 14.01 -13.64 31.15
N ARG A 716 13.98 -14.97 31.24
CA ARG A 716 14.07 -15.87 30.09
C ARG A 716 12.95 -16.88 30.21
N SER A 717 11.92 -16.72 29.39
CA SER A 717 10.86 -17.71 29.25
C SER A 717 11.11 -18.53 28.01
N GLY A 718 11.47 -19.79 28.17
CA GLY A 718 11.62 -20.68 27.02
C GLY A 718 10.30 -20.91 26.31
N VAL A 719 10.41 -21.30 25.04
CA VAL A 719 9.27 -21.59 24.18
C VAL A 719 9.62 -22.82 23.35
N ASP A 720 8.79 -23.86 23.40
CA ASP A 720 8.88 -24.97 22.47
C ASP A 720 7.74 -24.84 21.46
N ILE A 721 8.09 -24.63 20.19
CA ILE A 721 7.15 -24.36 19.10
C ILE A 721 7.04 -25.62 18.24
N LYS A 722 5.86 -26.24 18.22
CA LYS A 722 5.56 -27.40 17.37
C LYS A 722 4.39 -27.06 16.47
N ASN A 723 4.59 -27.17 15.15
CA ASN A 723 3.58 -26.84 14.13
C ASN A 723 2.97 -25.44 14.35
N GLY A 724 3.81 -24.45 14.68
CA GLY A 724 3.40 -23.07 14.92
C GLY A 724 2.64 -22.81 16.23
N ILE A 725 2.55 -23.80 17.14
CA ILE A 725 1.94 -23.66 18.45
C ILE A 725 3.02 -23.67 19.52
N SER A 726 3.03 -22.64 20.36
CA SER A 726 3.95 -22.50 21.47
C SER A 726 3.49 -23.28 22.69
N SER A 727 4.46 -23.82 23.41
CA SER A 727 4.31 -24.26 24.78
C SER A 727 5.32 -23.52 25.65
N ASN A 728 4.86 -23.05 26.81
CA ASN A 728 5.66 -22.24 27.73
C ASN A 728 6.26 -23.14 28.82
N PRO A 729 7.53 -23.58 28.71
CA PRO A 729 8.29 -24.12 29.83
C PRO A 729 8.49 -23.09 30.96
N GLN A 730 9.11 -23.53 32.06
CA GLN A 730 9.42 -22.67 33.21
C GLN A 730 10.20 -21.42 32.78
N THR A 731 9.74 -20.26 33.27
CA THR A 731 10.47 -19.00 33.18
C THR A 731 11.63 -19.02 34.16
N THR A 732 12.75 -18.43 33.76
CA THR A 732 13.91 -18.22 34.62
C THR A 732 14.22 -16.73 34.72
N SER A 733 14.86 -16.30 35.80
CA SER A 733 15.18 -14.89 36.04
C SER A 733 16.57 -14.73 36.61
N THR A 734 17.18 -13.59 36.29
CA THR A 734 18.44 -13.13 36.88
C THR A 734 18.41 -11.61 37.08
N CYS A 735 19.08 -11.13 38.11
CA CYS A 735 19.26 -9.71 38.40
C CYS A 735 20.72 -9.37 38.11
N ILE A 736 20.96 -8.33 37.32
CA ILE A 736 22.29 -7.90 36.94
C ILE A 736 22.56 -6.56 37.62
N ARG A 737 23.64 -6.50 38.41
CA ARG A 737 24.11 -5.28 39.07
C ARG A 737 25.26 -4.66 38.29
N LEU A 738 25.08 -3.39 37.96
CA LEU A 738 26.05 -2.50 37.35
C LEU A 738 26.71 -1.74 38.50
N GLU A 739 27.97 -2.05 38.81
CA GLU A 739 28.73 -1.60 39.99
C GLU A 739 28.51 -0.12 40.36
N ASP A 740 29.37 0.78 39.87
CA ASP A 740 29.33 2.23 40.15
C ASP A 740 28.55 3.02 39.09
N ARG A 741 27.68 2.34 38.33
CA ARG A 741 27.02 2.90 37.14
C ARG A 741 25.53 2.99 37.35
N LYS A 742 24.99 4.15 36.99
CA LYS A 742 23.55 4.39 37.00
C LYS A 742 22.98 4.19 35.59
N LEU A 743 22.03 3.28 35.46
CA LEU A 743 21.35 3.00 34.20
C LEU A 743 20.34 4.09 33.86
N VAL A 744 20.38 4.56 32.61
CA VAL A 744 19.49 5.57 32.04
C VAL A 744 18.50 4.93 31.08
N ASP A 745 18.98 4.08 30.17
CA ASP A 745 18.15 3.31 29.23
C ASP A 745 18.81 1.98 28.88
N LEU A 746 18.04 1.02 28.38
CA LEU A 746 18.50 -0.33 28.04
C LEU A 746 17.68 -0.89 26.87
N LYS A 747 18.37 -1.45 25.85
CA LYS A 747 17.72 -2.02 24.67
C LYS A 747 18.47 -3.21 24.09
N PHE A 748 17.74 -4.21 23.62
CA PHE A 748 18.34 -5.30 22.84
C PHE A 748 18.77 -4.79 21.46
N LEU A 749 20.05 -4.92 21.12
CA LEU A 749 20.53 -4.68 19.76
C LEU A 749 20.17 -5.85 18.85
N ASN A 750 20.55 -7.05 19.30
CA ASN A 750 20.30 -8.30 18.59
C ASN A 750 20.10 -9.45 19.59
N ASP A 751 20.13 -10.68 19.09
CA ASP A 751 19.84 -11.88 19.89
C ASP A 751 20.94 -12.20 20.92
N GLU A 752 22.14 -11.65 20.72
CA GLU A 752 23.33 -11.91 21.53
C GLU A 752 23.73 -10.70 22.39
N THR A 753 23.38 -9.47 21.99
CA THR A 753 23.95 -8.23 22.55
C THR A 753 22.88 -7.29 23.12
N LEU A 754 23.12 -6.85 24.35
CA LEU A 754 22.35 -5.81 25.03
C LEU A 754 23.15 -4.50 25.05
N VAL A 755 22.47 -3.39 24.75
CA VAL A 755 23.05 -2.04 24.83
C VAL A 755 22.52 -1.37 26.08
N LEU A 756 23.44 -0.91 26.93
CA LEU A 756 23.15 -0.23 28.19
C LEU A 756 23.64 1.21 28.08
N LEU A 757 22.72 2.16 28.27
CA LEU A 757 23.05 3.56 28.39
C LEU A 757 23.19 3.90 29.88
N CYS A 758 24.40 4.24 30.32
CA CYS A 758 24.71 4.46 31.72
C CYS A 758 25.36 5.83 31.96
N THR A 759 25.21 6.36 33.16
CA THR A 759 25.99 7.49 33.68
C THR A 759 26.95 7.01 34.76
N GLN A 760 28.23 7.37 34.63
CA GLN A 760 29.25 7.14 35.64
C GLN A 760 29.15 8.18 36.78
N THR A 761 29.92 7.99 37.85
CA THR A 761 30.02 8.89 39.02
C THR A 761 30.36 10.34 38.64
N ASP A 762 31.11 10.50 37.55
CA ASP A 762 31.55 11.80 37.03
C ASP A 762 30.49 12.49 36.14
N ASN A 763 29.24 11.98 36.14
CA ASN A 763 28.14 12.38 35.25
C ASN A 763 28.40 12.19 33.74
N ASN A 764 29.50 11.57 33.35
CA ASN A 764 29.74 11.20 31.96
C ASN A 764 28.82 10.06 31.53
N SER A 765 28.20 10.22 30.36
CA SER A 765 27.33 9.22 29.75
C SER A 765 28.15 8.26 28.90
N ILE A 766 27.97 6.96 29.13
CA ILE A 766 28.66 5.88 28.44
C ILE A 766 27.66 4.88 27.89
N VAL A 767 28.06 4.18 26.82
CA VAL A 767 27.33 3.04 26.28
C VAL A 767 28.13 1.79 26.56
N ALA A 768 27.51 0.80 27.22
CA ALA A 768 28.13 -0.49 27.49
C ALA A 768 27.41 -1.60 26.71
N LEU A 769 28.18 -2.49 26.08
CA LEU A 769 27.67 -3.69 25.41
C LEU A 769 27.82 -4.90 26.32
N ALA A 770 26.69 -5.54 26.63
CA ALA A 770 26.63 -6.72 27.48
C ALA A 770 26.20 -7.95 26.65
N PRO A 771 26.98 -9.04 26.63
CA PRO A 771 26.55 -10.29 26.03
C PRO A 771 25.43 -10.93 26.89
N VAL A 772 24.32 -11.29 26.25
CA VAL A 772 23.15 -11.87 26.92
C VAL A 772 23.33 -13.38 27.17
N GLU A 773 24.19 -14.03 26.39
CA GLU A 773 24.57 -15.44 26.53
C GLU A 773 26.02 -15.57 27.03
N SER A 774 26.26 -15.17 28.28
CA SER A 774 27.54 -15.41 28.94
C SER A 774 27.42 -16.58 29.92
N GLU A 775 28.44 -17.44 29.99
CA GLU A 775 28.54 -18.50 31.01
C GLU A 775 28.50 -17.94 32.45
N HIS A 776 28.78 -16.64 32.62
CA HIS A 776 28.77 -15.95 33.90
C HIS A 776 27.35 -15.57 34.37
N LEU A 777 26.35 -15.57 33.49
CA LEU A 777 24.96 -15.26 33.84
C LEU A 777 24.25 -16.50 34.37
N LYS A 778 24.12 -16.58 35.70
CA LYS A 778 23.36 -17.64 36.38
C LYS A 778 21.88 -17.29 36.42
N TYR A 779 21.06 -18.18 35.85
CA TYR A 779 19.59 -18.07 35.85
C TYR A 779 19.00 -19.05 36.89
N LYS A 780 17.99 -18.60 37.64
CA LYS A 780 17.19 -19.45 38.56
C LYS A 780 15.76 -19.56 38.04
N ALA A 781 15.08 -20.66 38.31
CA ALA A 781 13.64 -20.79 38.05
C ALA A 781 12.88 -19.64 38.72
N TYR A 782 12.02 -18.98 37.95
CA TYR A 782 11.23 -17.84 38.40
C TYR A 782 9.89 -18.32 38.94
N ASP A 783 9.53 -17.82 40.12
CA ASP A 783 8.20 -17.97 40.69
C ASP A 783 7.68 -16.59 41.10
N SER A 784 6.49 -16.23 40.63
CA SER A 784 5.88 -14.91 40.88
C SER A 784 5.53 -14.67 42.35
N SER A 785 5.49 -15.71 43.18
CA SER A 785 5.28 -15.61 44.63
C SER A 785 6.57 -15.40 45.45
N SER A 786 7.74 -15.52 44.83
CA SER A 786 9.04 -15.44 45.51
C SER A 786 9.83 -14.23 45.04
N ASP A 787 10.22 -13.36 45.99
CA ASP A 787 11.02 -12.16 45.70
C ASP A 787 12.53 -12.44 45.53
N GLU A 788 12.98 -13.68 45.71
CA GLU A 788 14.40 -14.05 45.64
C GLU A 788 14.91 -14.27 44.20
N ILE A 789 15.32 -13.19 43.54
CA ILE A 789 16.00 -13.23 42.23
C ILE A 789 17.53 -13.21 42.44
N PRO A 790 18.31 -14.16 41.88
CA PRO A 790 19.76 -14.19 42.03
C PRO A 790 20.38 -12.93 41.42
N THR A 791 21.31 -12.29 42.15
CA THR A 791 22.00 -11.10 41.66
C THR A 791 23.44 -11.43 41.24
N VAL A 792 23.81 -11.03 40.03
CA VAL A 792 25.14 -11.22 39.43
C VAL A 792 25.74 -9.85 39.13
N GLY A 793 27.01 -9.64 39.50
CA GLY A 793 27.76 -8.45 39.10
C GLY A 793 28.32 -8.62 37.68
N LEU A 794 28.19 -7.61 36.83
CA LEU A 794 28.68 -7.66 35.45
C LEU A 794 30.02 -6.91 35.34
N ALA A 795 31.14 -7.66 35.28
CA ALA A 795 32.48 -7.11 35.09
C ALA A 795 32.97 -7.28 33.64
N GLY A 796 33.84 -6.38 33.17
CA GLY A 796 34.53 -6.52 31.86
C GLY A 796 33.68 -6.16 30.64
N LEU A 797 32.74 -5.22 30.77
CA LEU A 797 31.90 -4.76 29.66
C LEU A 797 32.71 -3.99 28.60
N GLN A 798 32.34 -4.13 27.33
CA GLN A 798 32.86 -3.24 26.29
C GLN A 798 32.17 -1.89 26.40
N GLU A 799 32.93 -0.88 26.80
CA GLU A 799 32.43 0.48 27.02
C GLU A 799 32.86 1.42 25.92
N PHE A 800 31.92 2.28 25.52
CA PHE A 800 32.11 3.34 24.55
C PHE A 800 31.72 4.67 25.20
N VAL A 801 32.60 5.65 25.07
CA VAL A 801 32.39 7.01 25.59
C VAL A 801 31.87 7.89 24.46
N ILE A 802 30.91 8.77 24.78
CA ILE A 802 30.47 9.82 23.85
C ILE A 802 31.61 10.84 23.72
N PRO A 803 32.09 11.19 22.51
CA PRO A 803 33.13 12.19 22.34
C PRO A 803 32.77 13.53 23.00
N THR A 804 33.74 14.21 23.59
CA THR A 804 33.54 15.48 24.32
C THR A 804 32.94 16.58 23.44
N GLU A 805 33.24 16.56 22.13
CA GLU A 805 32.67 17.46 21.12
C GLU A 805 31.14 17.32 21.01
N TYR A 806 30.62 16.12 21.26
CA TYR A 806 29.20 15.78 21.17
C TYR A 806 28.63 15.40 22.53
N ALA A 807 29.20 15.96 23.61
CA ALA A 807 28.70 15.74 24.96
C ALA A 807 27.21 16.09 25.04
N MET A 808 26.43 15.18 25.60
CA MET A 808 25.00 15.34 25.82
C MET A 808 24.60 14.57 27.07
N ARG A 809 23.47 14.96 27.67
CA ARG A 809 22.80 14.18 28.71
C ARG A 809 21.63 13.42 28.06
N PRO A 810 21.81 12.17 27.64
CA PRO A 810 20.76 11.40 27.00
C PRO A 810 19.69 10.97 28.00
N VAL A 811 18.44 10.87 27.55
CA VAL A 811 17.28 10.44 28.35
C VAL A 811 16.51 9.27 27.74
N ARG A 812 16.78 8.96 26.47
CA ARG A 812 16.19 7.83 25.75
C ARG A 812 17.14 7.38 24.65
N MET A 813 17.12 6.08 24.37
CA MET A 813 17.89 5.42 23.33
C MET A 813 16.99 4.58 22.41
N GLU A 814 17.29 4.58 21.12
CA GLU A 814 16.80 3.58 20.16
C GLU A 814 18.01 2.93 19.48
N VAL A 815 17.92 1.64 19.17
CA VAL A 815 19.03 0.89 18.57
C VAL A 815 18.54 0.11 17.36
N HIS A 816 19.35 0.11 16.31
CA HIS A 816 19.12 -0.69 15.11
C HIS A 816 20.39 -1.44 14.76
N ASP A 817 20.25 -2.72 14.45
CA ASP A 817 21.36 -3.56 14.01
C ASP A 817 21.79 -3.19 12.57
N LYS A 818 22.93 -3.70 12.14
CA LYS A 818 23.41 -3.55 10.77
C LYS A 818 22.38 -4.10 9.79
N THR A 819 22.11 -3.36 8.72
CA THR A 819 21.18 -3.78 7.65
C THR A 819 21.74 -3.40 6.28
N ASP A 820 21.41 -4.21 5.28
CA ASP A 820 21.77 -4.02 3.86
C ASP A 820 20.53 -3.89 2.96
N LEU A 821 19.31 -3.94 3.51
CA LEU A 821 18.05 -3.99 2.76
C LEU A 821 17.83 -2.80 1.81
N ARG A 822 18.25 -1.60 2.21
CA ARG A 822 18.14 -0.36 1.42
C ARG A 822 19.49 0.39 1.35
N GLY A 823 20.58 -0.38 1.26
CA GLY A 823 21.96 0.10 1.33
C GLY A 823 22.64 -0.32 2.63
N GLU A 824 23.98 -0.34 2.62
CA GLU A 824 24.75 -0.73 3.80
C GLU A 824 24.67 0.34 4.89
N LEU A 825 23.94 0.03 5.96
CA LEU A 825 23.86 0.85 7.17
C LEU A 825 24.52 0.11 8.34
N PRO A 826 25.46 0.75 9.07
CA PRO A 826 26.09 0.16 10.25
C PRO A 826 25.10 0.03 11.42
N ILE A 827 25.57 -0.52 12.55
CA ILE A 827 24.84 -0.47 13.82
C ILE A 827 24.64 1.00 14.20
N ARG A 828 23.40 1.39 14.46
CA ARG A 828 23.01 2.77 14.80
C ARG A 828 22.43 2.82 16.20
N ILE A 829 22.95 3.73 17.01
CA ILE A 829 22.50 4.03 18.37
C ILE A 829 22.02 5.47 18.39
N TYR A 830 20.70 5.63 18.40
CA TYR A 830 20.06 6.93 18.46
C TYR A 830 19.86 7.36 19.92
N MET A 831 20.13 8.63 20.22
CA MET A 831 20.02 9.20 21.55
C MET A 831 19.25 10.51 21.54
N LEU A 832 18.27 10.64 22.44
CA LEU A 832 17.55 11.90 22.70
C LEU A 832 18.19 12.60 23.90
N SER A 833 18.58 13.85 23.73
CA SER A 833 19.05 14.72 24.82
C SER A 833 17.93 15.06 25.81
N SER A 834 18.33 15.43 27.03
CA SER A 834 17.42 15.85 28.10
C SER A 834 16.57 17.09 27.79
N ASN A 835 17.00 17.97 26.86
CA ASN A 835 16.18 19.07 26.37
C ASN A 835 15.06 18.61 25.41
N ARG A 836 15.06 17.35 24.99
CA ARG A 836 14.15 16.72 24.01
C ARG A 836 14.11 17.41 22.65
N THR A 837 15.16 18.14 22.27
CA THR A 837 15.25 18.80 20.96
C THR A 837 16.41 18.28 20.13
N THR A 838 17.42 17.64 20.72
CA THR A 838 18.59 17.13 19.98
C THR A 838 18.52 15.60 19.88
N TRP A 839 18.54 15.10 18.65
CA TRP A 839 18.52 13.68 18.30
C TRP A 839 19.82 13.32 17.57
N ARG A 840 20.69 12.54 18.22
CA ARG A 840 22.01 12.16 17.68
C ARG A 840 22.07 10.68 17.40
N THR A 841 22.65 10.33 16.27
CA THR A 841 22.90 8.96 15.83
C THR A 841 24.38 8.68 15.95
N PHE A 842 24.73 7.66 16.71
CA PHE A 842 26.10 7.18 16.87
C PHE A 842 26.27 5.80 16.26
N THR A 843 27.48 5.51 15.79
CA THR A 843 27.89 4.18 15.33
C THR A 843 29.02 3.65 16.18
N ILE A 844 29.10 2.32 16.27
CA ILE A 844 30.22 1.64 16.90
C ILE A 844 31.34 1.57 15.85
N PRO A 845 32.54 2.11 16.11
CA PRO A 845 33.68 1.97 15.19
C PRO A 845 34.01 0.49 14.98
N GLN A 846 34.28 0.10 13.73
CA GLN A 846 34.69 -1.26 13.36
C GLN A 846 36.11 -1.58 13.83
#